data_AF-Q96P20-F1
#
_entry.id   AF-Q96P20-F1
#
_cell.length_a   1.000
_cell.length_b   1.000
_cell.length_c   1.000
_cell.angle_alpha   90.00
_cell.angle_beta   90.00
_cell.angle_gamma   90.00
#
_symmetry.space_group_name_H-M   'P 1'
#
loop_
_entity.id
_entity.type
_entity.pdbx_description
1 polymer ?
#
loop_
_entity_poly.entity_id
_entity_poly.type
_entity_poly.pdbx_seq_one_letter_code
_entity_poly.pdbx_strand_id
1 'polypeptide(L)'
;MKMASTRCKLARYLEDLEDVDLKKFKMHLEDYPPQKGCIPLPRGQTEKADHVDLATLMIDFNGEEKAWAMAVWIFAAINRRDLYEKAKRDEPKWGSDNARVSNPTVICQEDSIEEEWMGLLEYLSRISICKMKKDYRKKYRKYVRSRFQCIEDRNARLGESVSLNKRYTRLRLIKEHRSQQEREQELLAIGKTKTCESPVSPIKMELLFDPDDEHSEPVHTVVFQGAAGIGKTILARKMMLDWASGTLYQDRFDYLFYIHCREVSLVTQRSLGDLIMSCCPDPNPPIHKIVRKPSRILFLMDGFDELQGAFDEHIGPLCTDWQKAERGDILLSSLIRKKLLPEASLLITTRPVALEKLQHLLDHPRHVEILGFSEAKRKEYFFKYFSDEAQARAAFSLIQENEVLFTMCFIPLVCWIVCTGLKQQMESGKSLAQTSKTTTAVYVFFLSSLLQPRGGSQEHGLCAHLWGLCSLAADGIWNQKILFEESDLRNHGLQKADVSAFLRMNLFQKEVDCEKFYSFIHMTFQEFFAAMYYLLEEEKEGRTNVPGSRLKLPSRDVTVLLENYGKFEKGYLIFVVRFLFGLVNQERTSYLEKKLSCKISQQIRLELLKWIEVKAKAKKLQIQPSQLELFYCLYEMQEEDFVQRAMDYFPKIEINLSTRMDHMVSSFCIENCHRVESLSLGFLHNMPKEEEEEEKEGRHLDMVQCVLPSSSHAACSHGLVNSHLTSSFCRGLFSVLSTSQSLTELDLSDNSLGDPGMRVLCETLQHPGCNIRRLWLGRCGLSHECCFDISLVLSSNQKLVELDLSDNALGDFGIRLLCVGLKHLLCNLKKLWLVSCCLTSACCQDLASVLSTSHSLTRLYVGENALGDSGVAILCEKAKNPQCNLQKLGLVNSGLTSVCCSALSSVLSTNQNLTHLYLRGNTLGDKGIKLLCEGLLHPDCKLQVLELDNCNLTSHCCWDLSTLLTSSQSLRKLSLGNNDLGDLGVMMFCEVLKQQSCLLQNLGLSEMYFNYETKSALETLQEEKPELTVVFEPSW
;
A
#
# COMPACT_ATOMS: atom_id res chain seq x y z
N MET A 1 -8.43 53.50 23.31
CA MET A 1 -8.76 52.08 23.04
C MET A 1 -9.82 52.03 21.95
N LYS A 2 -9.60 51.25 20.87
CA LYS A 2 -10.66 50.97 19.87
C LYS A 2 -11.89 50.42 20.62
N MET A 3 -13.07 51.04 20.46
CA MET A 3 -14.30 50.54 21.09
C MET A 3 -14.47 49.06 20.69
N ALA A 4 -14.42 48.14 21.65
CA ALA A 4 -14.77 46.74 21.40
C ALA A 4 -16.21 46.70 20.87
N SER A 5 -16.44 45.95 19.78
CA SER A 5 -17.78 45.82 19.19
C SER A 5 -18.76 45.28 20.23
N THR A 6 -20.05 45.63 20.10
CA THR A 6 -21.10 45.14 21.00
C THR A 6 -21.08 43.61 21.10
N ARG A 7 -20.83 42.91 19.98
CA ARG A 7 -20.67 41.44 19.95
C ARG A 7 -19.56 40.94 20.87
N CYS A 8 -18.36 41.52 20.78
CA CYS A 8 -17.24 41.11 21.64
C CYS A 8 -17.48 41.46 23.11
N LYS A 9 -18.16 42.57 23.40
CA LYS A 9 -18.57 42.88 24.77
C LYS A 9 -19.55 41.83 25.28
N LEU A 10 -20.62 41.56 24.53
CA LEU A 10 -21.66 40.62 24.94
C LEU A 10 -21.10 39.21 25.16
N ALA A 11 -20.25 38.72 24.25
CA ALA A 11 -19.58 37.43 24.40
C ALA A 11 -18.80 37.32 25.72
N ARG A 12 -18.09 38.36 26.14
CA ARG A 12 -17.37 38.38 27.43
C ARG A 12 -18.30 38.29 28.65
N TYR A 13 -19.47 38.90 28.60
CA TYR A 13 -20.44 38.74 29.69
C TYR A 13 -21.02 37.33 29.74
N LEU A 14 -21.18 36.69 28.58
CA LEU A 14 -21.61 35.30 28.52
C LEU A 14 -20.50 34.35 29.01
N GLU A 15 -19.23 34.63 28.70
CA GLU A 15 -18.07 33.88 29.22
C GLU A 15 -17.94 33.95 30.76
N ASP A 16 -18.43 35.04 31.39
CA ASP A 16 -18.47 35.16 32.86
C ASP A 16 -19.60 34.29 33.49
N LEU A 17 -20.39 33.55 32.71
CA LEU A 17 -21.39 32.58 33.19
C LEU A 17 -20.76 31.19 33.40
N GLU A 18 -20.98 30.60 34.57
CA GLU A 18 -20.68 29.18 34.79
C GLU A 18 -21.65 28.30 34.00
N ASP A 19 -21.29 27.04 33.70
CA ASP A 19 -22.09 26.13 32.86
C ASP A 19 -23.57 26.02 33.28
N VAL A 20 -23.84 26.03 34.59
CA VAL A 20 -25.21 25.98 35.14
C VAL A 20 -25.97 27.26 34.81
N ASP A 21 -25.33 28.41 34.91
CA ASP A 21 -25.93 29.71 34.63
C ASP A 21 -26.06 29.97 33.13
N LEU A 22 -25.12 29.49 32.30
CA LEU A 22 -25.26 29.49 30.84
C LEU A 22 -26.46 28.66 30.42
N LYS A 23 -26.67 27.48 31.03
CA LYS A 23 -27.85 26.66 30.74
C LYS A 23 -29.15 27.38 31.11
N LYS A 24 -29.22 28.03 32.29
CA LYS A 24 -30.37 28.88 32.66
C LYS A 24 -30.53 30.04 31.70
N PHE A 25 -29.44 30.69 31.28
CA PHE A 25 -29.46 31.81 30.35
C PHE A 25 -30.08 31.40 29.00
N LYS A 26 -29.66 30.24 28.46
CA LYS A 26 -30.25 29.66 27.25
C LYS A 26 -31.75 29.34 27.41
N MET A 27 -32.16 28.80 28.56
CA MET A 27 -33.59 28.57 28.85
C MET A 27 -34.39 29.87 28.87
N HIS A 28 -33.90 30.93 29.52
CA HIS A 28 -34.57 32.23 29.54
C HIS A 28 -34.56 32.97 28.20
N LEU A 29 -33.63 32.65 27.29
CA LEU A 29 -33.70 33.11 25.90
C LEU A 29 -34.86 32.48 25.13
N GLU A 30 -35.15 31.20 25.40
CA GLU A 30 -36.30 30.49 24.82
C GLU A 30 -37.62 31.07 25.35
N ASP A 31 -37.69 31.37 26.65
CA ASP A 31 -38.86 31.94 27.32
C ASP A 31 -38.93 33.48 27.30
N TYR A 32 -38.11 34.15 26.47
CA TYR A 32 -38.03 35.61 26.51
C TYR A 32 -39.39 36.24 26.12
N PRO A 33 -39.94 37.19 26.90
CA PRO A 33 -41.30 37.67 26.69
C PRO A 33 -41.51 38.27 25.29
N PRO A 34 -42.45 37.75 24.46
CA PRO A 34 -42.65 38.22 23.09
C PRO A 34 -43.11 39.69 23.02
N GLN A 35 -43.70 40.21 24.10
CA GLN A 35 -44.18 41.59 24.23
C GLN A 35 -43.06 42.65 24.15
N LYS A 36 -41.78 42.24 24.23
CA LYS A 36 -40.62 43.15 24.10
C LYS A 36 -40.11 43.32 22.66
N GLY A 37 -40.84 42.83 21.65
CA GLY A 37 -40.50 43.05 20.24
C GLY A 37 -39.20 42.38 19.79
N CYS A 38 -38.84 41.26 20.41
CA CYS A 38 -37.68 40.43 20.09
C CYS A 38 -38.14 39.14 19.37
N ILE A 39 -37.35 38.67 18.41
CA ILE A 39 -37.54 37.42 17.68
C ILE A 39 -36.98 36.27 18.54
N PRO A 40 -37.78 35.23 18.84
CA PRO A 40 -37.31 34.04 19.55
C PRO A 40 -36.17 33.34 18.79
N LEU A 41 -35.16 32.88 19.52
CA LEU A 41 -34.01 32.18 18.94
C LEU A 41 -34.32 30.70 18.71
N PRO A 42 -33.84 30.07 17.60
CA PRO A 42 -34.12 28.66 17.33
C PRO A 42 -33.47 27.73 18.36
N ARG A 43 -34.29 27.00 19.11
CA ARG A 43 -33.88 26.08 20.21
C ARG A 43 -32.65 25.22 19.89
N GLY A 44 -32.63 24.56 18.73
CA GLY A 44 -31.52 23.69 18.33
C GLY A 44 -30.19 24.41 18.07
N GLN A 45 -30.23 25.69 17.70
CA GLN A 45 -29.03 26.52 17.55
C GLN A 45 -28.57 27.06 18.92
N THR A 46 -29.51 27.54 19.74
CA THR A 46 -29.22 28.08 21.09
C THR A 46 -28.64 27.03 22.03
N GLU A 47 -29.15 25.79 22.00
CA GLU A 47 -28.71 24.70 22.88
C GLU A 47 -27.22 24.37 22.66
N LYS A 48 -26.78 24.31 21.39
CA LYS A 48 -25.42 23.95 20.99
C LYS A 48 -24.43 25.11 20.97
N ALA A 49 -24.91 26.35 20.90
CA ALA A 49 -24.07 27.54 20.82
C ALA A 49 -23.17 27.68 22.05
N ASP A 50 -21.88 27.94 21.86
CA ASP A 50 -21.00 28.42 22.93
C ASP A 50 -21.28 29.90 23.25
N HIS A 51 -20.48 30.51 24.14
CA HIS A 51 -20.65 31.92 24.54
C HIS A 51 -20.58 32.90 23.36
N VAL A 52 -19.70 32.65 22.39
CA VAL A 52 -19.44 33.54 21.25
C VAL A 52 -20.52 33.35 20.18
N ASP A 53 -20.87 32.10 19.90
CA ASP A 53 -21.97 31.74 19.00
C ASP A 53 -23.29 32.29 19.52
N LEU A 54 -23.53 32.21 20.83
CA LEU A 54 -24.76 32.70 21.46
C LEU A 54 -24.88 34.22 21.34
N ALA A 55 -23.79 34.96 21.58
CA ALA A 55 -23.77 36.41 21.38
C ALA A 55 -24.03 36.78 19.91
N THR A 56 -23.48 36.01 18.97
CA THR A 56 -23.67 36.23 17.53
C THR A 56 -25.12 35.96 17.13
N LEU A 57 -25.67 34.83 17.55
CA LEU A 57 -27.08 34.45 17.35
C LEU A 57 -28.03 35.52 17.89
N MET A 58 -27.84 35.99 19.12
CA MET A 58 -28.67 37.04 19.71
C MET A 58 -28.66 38.32 18.87
N ILE A 59 -27.48 38.76 18.41
CA ILE A 59 -27.34 39.98 17.61
C ILE A 59 -27.90 39.79 16.19
N ASP A 60 -27.69 38.64 15.57
CA ASP A 60 -28.14 38.39 14.20
C ASP A 60 -29.67 38.32 14.12
N PHE A 61 -30.34 37.77 15.15
CA PHE A 61 -31.80 37.68 15.21
C PHE A 61 -32.46 38.98 15.69
N ASN A 62 -31.84 39.73 16.60
CA ASN A 62 -32.52 40.84 17.28
C ASN A 62 -31.88 42.22 17.05
N GLY A 63 -30.67 42.29 16.49
CA GLY A 63 -29.85 43.50 16.44
C GLY A 63 -29.14 43.77 17.77
N GLU A 64 -28.13 44.63 17.72
CA GLU A 64 -27.22 44.89 18.85
C GLU A 64 -27.93 45.41 20.11
N GLU A 65 -28.82 46.40 19.96
CA GLU A 65 -29.54 47.04 21.07
C GLU A 65 -30.46 46.06 21.82
N LYS A 66 -31.28 45.33 21.07
CA LYS A 66 -32.21 44.36 21.64
C LYS A 66 -31.47 43.16 22.23
N ALA A 67 -30.43 42.67 21.57
CA ALA A 67 -29.60 41.59 22.11
C ALA A 67 -28.97 41.97 23.45
N TRP A 68 -28.47 43.20 23.59
CA TRP A 68 -27.93 43.70 24.85
C TRP A 68 -29.02 43.78 25.93
N ALA A 69 -30.18 44.36 25.61
CA ALA A 69 -31.31 44.47 26.53
C ALA A 69 -31.84 43.09 26.98
N MET A 70 -31.87 42.11 26.07
CA MET A 70 -32.20 40.71 26.39
C MET A 70 -31.21 40.14 27.40
N ALA A 71 -29.91 40.25 27.15
CA ALA A 71 -28.88 39.74 28.05
C ALA A 71 -28.96 40.37 29.45
N VAL A 72 -29.10 41.70 29.53
CA VAL A 72 -29.27 42.43 30.79
C VAL A 72 -30.49 41.91 31.56
N TRP A 73 -31.63 41.70 30.88
CA TRP A 73 -32.84 41.17 31.52
C TRP A 73 -32.64 39.74 32.02
N ILE A 74 -31.97 38.89 31.25
CA ILE A 74 -31.73 37.50 31.62
C ILE A 74 -30.75 37.40 32.78
N PHE A 75 -29.69 38.22 32.84
CA PHE A 75 -28.78 38.25 34.00
C PHE A 75 -29.53 38.53 35.31
N ALA A 76 -30.52 39.42 35.27
CA ALA A 76 -31.40 39.66 36.42
C ALA A 76 -32.29 38.43 36.72
N ALA A 77 -32.85 37.78 35.68
CA ALA A 77 -33.73 36.62 35.84
C ALA A 77 -33.00 35.38 36.42
N ILE A 78 -31.73 35.18 36.08
CA ILE A 78 -30.92 34.06 36.59
C ILE A 78 -30.17 34.38 37.90
N ASN A 79 -30.50 35.50 38.55
CA ASN A 79 -29.87 36.00 39.78
C ASN A 79 -28.36 36.35 39.68
N ARG A 80 -27.83 36.62 38.47
CA ARG A 80 -26.47 37.16 38.26
C ARG A 80 -26.46 38.70 38.35
N ARG A 81 -26.67 39.22 39.58
CA ARG A 81 -26.70 40.66 39.88
C ARG A 81 -25.39 41.37 39.54
N ASP A 82 -24.27 40.68 39.71
CA ASP A 82 -22.93 41.13 39.34
C ASP A 82 -22.85 41.50 37.84
N LEU A 83 -23.32 40.62 36.95
CA LEU A 83 -23.33 40.85 35.51
C LEU A 83 -24.39 41.88 35.11
N TYR A 84 -25.57 41.84 35.73
CA TYR A 84 -26.63 42.82 35.47
C TYR A 84 -26.17 44.27 35.75
N GLU A 85 -25.58 44.53 36.92
CA GLU A 85 -25.10 45.87 37.28
C GLU A 85 -23.91 46.32 36.43
N LYS A 86 -23.02 45.39 36.09
CA LYS A 86 -21.87 45.64 35.22
C LYS A 86 -22.33 45.92 33.78
N ALA A 87 -23.30 45.18 33.26
CA ALA A 87 -23.83 45.34 31.90
C ALA A 87 -24.67 46.63 31.74
N LYS A 88 -25.39 47.05 32.80
CA LYS A 88 -26.07 48.36 32.82
C LYS A 88 -25.09 49.53 32.83
N ARG A 89 -23.98 49.42 33.56
CA ARG A 89 -22.92 50.45 33.56
C ARG A 89 -22.21 50.55 32.22
N ASP A 90 -22.00 49.41 31.55
CA ASP A 90 -21.26 49.33 30.30
C ASP A 90 -22.15 49.40 29.04
N GLU A 91 -23.42 49.77 29.21
CA GLU A 91 -24.42 49.85 28.15
C GLU A 91 -23.93 50.75 27.00
N PRO A 92 -23.86 50.23 25.75
CA PRO A 92 -23.44 51.02 24.60
C PRO A 92 -24.35 52.24 24.38
N LYS A 93 -23.76 53.38 24.00
CA LYS A 93 -24.55 54.54 23.55
C LYS A 93 -25.11 54.25 22.16
N TRP A 94 -26.41 53.96 22.09
CA TRP A 94 -27.14 53.84 20.83
C TRP A 94 -27.35 55.25 20.25
N GLY A 95 -26.84 55.50 19.04
CA GLY A 95 -26.86 56.84 18.44
C GLY A 95 -28.27 57.32 18.12
N SER A 96 -28.76 58.31 18.88
CA SER A 96 -30.00 59.05 18.60
C SER A 96 -29.70 60.40 17.92
N ASP A 97 -29.16 60.38 16.71
CA ASP A 97 -29.22 61.55 15.81
C ASP A 97 -30.20 61.23 14.69
N ASN A 98 -31.48 61.53 14.96
CA ASN A 98 -32.42 62.13 14.03
C ASN A 98 -33.77 62.27 14.73
N ALA A 99 -33.88 63.33 15.51
CA ALA A 99 -35.13 63.82 16.02
C ALA A 99 -36.03 64.28 14.86
N ARG A 100 -37.30 63.85 14.93
CA ARG A 100 -38.49 64.57 14.47
C ARG A 100 -38.48 65.03 13.01
N VAL A 101 -38.93 64.16 12.12
CA VAL A 101 -39.82 64.58 11.02
C VAL A 101 -41.10 63.78 11.17
N SER A 102 -42.07 64.40 11.83
CA SER A 102 -43.45 63.99 11.87
C SER A 102 -44.01 63.92 10.44
N ASN A 103 -44.49 62.74 10.05
CA ASN A 103 -45.32 62.51 8.87
C ASN A 103 -46.47 63.52 8.83
N PRO A 104 -46.57 64.40 7.83
CA PRO A 104 -47.85 64.97 7.47
C PRO A 104 -48.54 63.98 6.53
N THR A 105 -49.58 63.34 7.04
CA THR A 105 -50.61 62.70 6.23
C THR A 105 -51.30 63.81 5.45
N VAL A 106 -51.02 63.97 4.16
CA VAL A 106 -51.88 64.77 3.27
C VAL A 106 -52.16 63.96 2.01
N ILE A 107 -53.46 63.76 1.85
CA ILE A 107 -54.16 63.09 0.78
C ILE A 107 -53.92 63.83 -0.53
N CYS A 108 -53.69 63.04 -1.58
CA CYS A 108 -53.65 63.46 -2.97
C CYS A 108 -54.94 64.19 -3.34
N GLN A 109 -54.82 65.43 -3.81
CA GLN A 109 -55.68 65.93 -4.87
C GLN A 109 -54.86 66.73 -5.88
N GLU A 110 -55.18 66.41 -7.12
CA GLU A 110 -54.80 66.96 -8.41
C GLU A 110 -54.73 68.49 -8.41
N ASP A 111 -53.66 69.08 -8.93
CA ASP A 111 -53.65 69.58 -10.31
C ASP A 111 -52.37 70.35 -10.64
N SER A 112 -51.68 69.83 -11.66
CA SER A 112 -51.11 70.51 -12.82
C SER A 112 -50.21 71.76 -12.68
N ILE A 113 -49.14 71.68 -13.49
CA ILE A 113 -48.31 72.73 -14.09
C ILE A 113 -47.10 73.17 -13.26
N GLU A 114 -45.94 72.59 -13.58
CA GLU A 114 -44.82 73.31 -14.21
C GLU A 114 -43.73 72.30 -14.64
N GLU A 115 -43.83 71.89 -15.92
CA GLU A 115 -43.26 70.66 -16.49
C GLU A 115 -41.86 70.82 -17.12
N GLU A 116 -41.13 71.92 -16.92
CA GLU A 116 -39.84 72.12 -17.64
C GLU A 116 -38.55 72.09 -16.79
N TRP A 117 -38.62 72.10 -15.46
CA TRP A 117 -37.40 71.99 -14.63
C TRP A 117 -37.14 70.58 -14.06
N MET A 118 -38.12 69.68 -14.11
CA MET A 118 -38.03 68.32 -13.57
C MET A 118 -37.21 67.35 -14.44
N GLY A 119 -37.05 67.61 -15.74
CA GLY A 119 -36.34 66.70 -16.65
C GLY A 119 -34.84 66.56 -16.38
N LEU A 120 -34.16 67.64 -15.98
CA LEU A 120 -32.71 67.64 -15.73
C LEU A 120 -32.35 67.05 -14.35
N LEU A 121 -33.17 67.30 -13.33
CA LEU A 121 -33.01 66.72 -11.98
C LEU A 121 -33.39 65.24 -11.96
N GLU A 122 -34.36 64.79 -12.76
CA GLU A 122 -34.67 63.36 -12.89
C GLU A 122 -33.57 62.59 -13.63
N TYR A 123 -32.91 63.20 -14.63
CA TYR A 123 -31.79 62.58 -15.33
C TYR A 123 -30.54 62.44 -14.43
N LEU A 124 -30.20 63.48 -13.67
CA LEU A 124 -29.07 63.44 -12.73
C LEU A 124 -29.33 62.54 -11.51
N SER A 125 -30.57 62.50 -11.00
CA SER A 125 -30.95 61.56 -9.93
C SER A 125 -30.99 60.12 -10.42
N ARG A 126 -31.38 59.84 -11.68
CA ARG A 126 -31.24 58.50 -12.27
C ARG A 126 -29.78 58.07 -12.42
N ILE A 127 -28.86 58.96 -12.75
CA ILE A 127 -27.42 58.62 -12.83
C ILE A 127 -26.83 58.37 -11.43
N SER A 128 -27.23 59.15 -10.42
CA SER A 128 -26.70 59.01 -9.05
C SER A 128 -27.32 57.83 -8.28
N ILE A 129 -28.63 57.59 -8.42
CA ILE A 129 -29.34 56.46 -7.79
C ILE A 129 -29.01 55.13 -8.48
N CYS A 130 -28.67 55.13 -9.77
CA CYS A 130 -28.19 53.91 -10.43
C CYS A 130 -26.77 53.47 -10.00
N LYS A 131 -25.97 54.32 -9.33
CA LYS A 131 -24.58 53.98 -8.95
C LYS A 131 -24.38 53.32 -7.59
N MET A 132 -25.44 53.03 -6.81
CA MET A 132 -25.28 52.32 -5.53
C MET A 132 -26.29 51.17 -5.30
N LYS A 133 -26.85 50.55 -6.35
CA LYS A 133 -27.29 49.15 -6.22
C LYS A 133 -26.03 48.31 -6.03
N LYS A 134 -25.57 48.17 -4.77
CA LYS A 134 -24.47 47.27 -4.39
C LYS A 134 -24.73 45.92 -5.05
N ASP A 135 -23.86 45.53 -5.96
CA ASP A 135 -23.90 44.22 -6.58
C ASP A 135 -23.83 43.16 -5.48
N TYR A 136 -24.93 42.45 -5.25
CA TYR A 136 -25.03 41.43 -4.21
C TYR A 136 -23.99 40.32 -4.44
N ARG A 137 -23.56 40.07 -5.69
CA ARG A 137 -22.50 39.11 -6.02
C ARG A 137 -21.19 39.43 -5.30
N LYS A 138 -20.78 40.70 -5.27
CA LYS A 138 -19.57 41.15 -4.57
C LYS A 138 -19.66 40.92 -3.06
N LYS A 139 -20.83 41.24 -2.47
CA LYS A 139 -21.09 41.01 -1.04
C LYS A 139 -21.05 39.52 -0.71
N TYR A 140 -21.73 38.71 -1.52
CA TYR A 140 -21.79 37.26 -1.37
C TYR A 140 -20.41 36.61 -1.52
N ARG A 141 -19.63 36.95 -2.55
CA ARG A 141 -18.24 36.48 -2.73
C ARG A 141 -17.37 36.81 -1.51
N LYS A 142 -17.48 38.02 -0.94
CA LYS A 142 -16.73 38.39 0.28
C LYS A 142 -17.10 37.50 1.48
N TYR A 143 -18.38 37.18 1.64
CA TYR A 143 -18.86 36.26 2.68
C TYR A 143 -18.34 34.84 2.47
N VAL A 144 -18.49 34.28 1.26
CA VAL A 144 -17.99 32.94 0.94
C VAL A 144 -16.48 32.86 1.19
N ARG A 145 -15.71 33.87 0.74
CA ARG A 145 -14.27 33.94 1.03
C ARG A 145 -14.00 33.87 2.53
N SER A 146 -14.71 34.67 3.33
CA SER A 146 -14.53 34.67 4.80
C SER A 146 -14.89 33.32 5.44
N ARG A 147 -15.96 32.67 4.96
CA ARG A 147 -16.46 31.39 5.50
C ARG A 147 -15.55 30.21 5.19
N PHE A 148 -14.93 30.19 4.01
CA PHE A 148 -14.10 29.05 3.55
C PHE A 148 -12.58 29.29 3.65
N GLN A 149 -12.14 30.48 4.11
CA GLN A 149 -10.72 30.82 4.22
C GLN A 149 -9.97 29.99 5.27
N CYS A 150 -10.65 29.59 6.33
CA CYS A 150 -10.07 28.83 7.43
C CYS A 150 -10.73 27.45 7.55
N ILE A 151 -9.94 26.49 8.01
CA ILE A 151 -10.39 25.15 8.40
C ILE A 151 -9.83 24.84 9.79
N GLU A 152 -10.53 23.97 10.50
CA GLU A 152 -10.07 23.41 11.76
C GLU A 152 -9.46 22.03 11.46
N ASP A 153 -8.24 21.78 11.96
CA ASP A 153 -7.70 20.44 11.96
C ASP A 153 -8.56 19.57 12.91
N ARG A 154 -8.68 18.26 12.64
CA ARG A 154 -9.58 17.38 13.42
C ARG A 154 -9.23 17.33 14.92
N ASN A 155 -7.97 17.55 15.28
CA ASN A 155 -7.52 17.61 16.68
C ASN A 155 -7.39 19.05 17.22
N ALA A 156 -7.83 20.06 16.48
CA ALA A 156 -7.75 21.47 16.88
C ALA A 156 -8.39 21.69 18.27
N ARG A 157 -7.79 22.59 19.05
CA ARG A 157 -8.42 23.14 20.25
C ARG A 157 -9.46 24.19 19.85
N LEU A 158 -10.38 24.51 20.76
CA LEU A 158 -11.37 25.57 20.54
C LEU A 158 -10.66 26.87 20.12
N GLY A 159 -11.05 27.42 18.98
CA GLY A 159 -10.48 28.64 18.39
C GLY A 159 -9.23 28.45 17.53
N GLU A 160 -8.64 27.25 17.46
CA GLU A 160 -7.51 26.96 16.57
C GLU A 160 -8.02 26.69 15.15
N SER A 161 -7.64 27.56 14.21
CA SER A 161 -7.92 27.37 12.79
C SER A 161 -6.69 27.69 11.95
N VAL A 162 -6.59 27.02 10.81
CA VAL A 162 -5.51 27.21 9.84
C VAL A 162 -6.07 27.69 8.52
N SER A 163 -5.30 28.51 7.81
CA SER A 163 -5.71 28.96 6.47
C SER A 163 -5.78 27.76 5.52
N LEU A 164 -6.92 27.59 4.86
CA LEU A 164 -7.12 26.54 3.86
C LEU A 164 -6.08 26.65 2.74
N ASN A 165 -5.76 27.86 2.28
CA ASN A 165 -4.73 28.05 1.24
C ASN A 165 -3.32 27.64 1.69
N LYS A 166 -3.00 27.81 2.97
CA LYS A 166 -1.71 27.35 3.52
C LYS A 166 -1.66 25.83 3.67
N ARG A 167 -2.79 25.22 4.02
CA ARG A 167 -2.89 23.78 4.31
C ARG A 167 -3.15 22.91 3.08
N TYR A 168 -3.92 23.43 2.12
CA TYR A 168 -4.40 22.69 0.97
C TYR A 168 -3.24 22.25 0.09
N THR A 169 -3.26 20.98 -0.28
CA THR A 169 -2.33 20.38 -1.23
C THR A 169 -3.15 19.79 -2.37
N ARG A 170 -2.72 20.01 -3.61
CA ARG A 170 -3.49 19.64 -4.80
C ARG A 170 -3.63 18.12 -4.91
N LEU A 171 -4.85 17.65 -5.14
CA LEU A 171 -5.18 16.24 -5.37
C LEU A 171 -5.11 15.90 -6.86
N ARG A 172 -4.76 14.65 -7.18
CA ARG A 172 -4.86 14.12 -8.54
C ARG A 172 -6.30 13.70 -8.82
N LEU A 173 -6.81 14.16 -9.95
CA LEU A 173 -8.15 13.90 -10.45
C LEU A 173 -8.02 13.23 -11.81
N ILE A 174 -8.75 12.15 -12.06
CA ILE A 174 -8.83 11.54 -13.40
C ILE A 174 -10.27 11.57 -13.91
N LYS A 175 -10.40 11.68 -15.24
CA LYS A 175 -11.67 11.43 -15.93
C LYS A 175 -11.89 9.92 -15.93
N GLU A 176 -13.12 9.49 -15.65
CA GLU A 176 -13.56 8.08 -15.53
C GLU A 176 -13.31 7.42 -14.17
N HIS A 177 -14.03 6.31 -13.97
CA HIS A 177 -13.95 5.47 -12.78
C HIS A 177 -13.25 4.17 -13.12
N ARG A 178 -12.25 3.80 -12.32
CA ARG A 178 -11.61 2.48 -12.47
C ARG A 178 -12.58 1.36 -12.17
N SER A 179 -12.36 0.18 -12.75
CA SER A 179 -13.16 -1.01 -12.43
C SER A 179 -13.12 -1.32 -10.92
N GLN A 180 -14.12 -2.03 -10.41
CA GLN A 180 -14.10 -2.46 -9.00
C GLN A 180 -12.85 -3.30 -8.69
N GLN A 181 -12.43 -4.16 -9.61
CA GLN A 181 -11.25 -5.02 -9.46
C GLN A 181 -9.96 -4.22 -9.35
N GLU A 182 -9.72 -3.22 -10.23
CA GLU A 182 -8.52 -2.38 -10.17
C GLU A 182 -8.43 -1.58 -8.86
N ARG A 183 -9.58 -1.12 -8.34
CA ARG A 183 -9.64 -0.38 -7.06
C ARG A 183 -9.40 -1.27 -5.86
N GLU A 184 -10.01 -2.46 -5.83
CA GLU A 184 -9.76 -3.45 -4.79
C GLU A 184 -8.28 -3.85 -4.81
N GLN A 185 -7.70 -4.10 -5.99
CA GLN A 185 -6.27 -4.40 -6.11
C GLN A 185 -5.38 -3.25 -5.61
N GLU A 186 -5.67 -1.98 -5.91
CA GLU A 186 -4.88 -0.85 -5.41
C GLU A 186 -4.96 -0.72 -3.88
N LEU A 187 -6.17 -0.82 -3.30
CA LEU A 187 -6.36 -0.79 -1.84
C LEU A 187 -5.64 -1.96 -1.15
N LEU A 188 -5.63 -3.14 -1.78
CA LEU A 188 -4.93 -4.34 -1.30
C LEU A 188 -3.42 -4.31 -1.54
N ALA A 189 -2.96 -3.57 -2.54
CA ALA A 189 -1.56 -3.33 -2.84
C ALA A 189 -0.93 -2.25 -1.93
N ILE A 190 -1.74 -1.54 -1.13
CA ILE A 190 -1.25 -0.60 -0.10
C ILE A 190 -0.29 -1.35 0.83
N GLY A 191 0.99 -0.97 0.80
CA GLY A 191 2.05 -1.60 1.58
C GLY A 191 2.67 -2.86 0.95
N LYS A 192 2.32 -3.23 -0.29
CA LYS A 192 2.97 -4.33 -1.05
C LYS A 192 3.76 -3.86 -2.26
N THR A 193 3.36 -2.79 -2.94
CA THR A 193 4.04 -2.27 -4.15
C THR A 193 3.66 -0.82 -4.43
N LYS A 194 4.49 -0.11 -5.21
CA LYS A 194 4.17 1.23 -5.75
C LYS A 194 2.76 1.21 -6.37
N THR A 195 1.94 2.17 -5.96
CA THR A 195 0.68 2.50 -6.60
C THR A 195 0.97 2.63 -8.09
N CYS A 196 0.41 1.76 -8.93
CA CYS A 196 0.63 1.85 -10.37
C CYS A 196 0.17 3.25 -10.79
N GLU A 197 1.12 4.10 -11.21
CA GLU A 197 0.78 5.37 -11.82
C GLU A 197 0.05 5.04 -13.12
N SER A 198 -1.28 4.98 -13.03
CA SER A 198 -2.12 4.74 -14.19
C SER A 198 -1.81 5.83 -15.23
N PRO A 199 -1.59 5.48 -16.50
CA PRO A 199 -1.29 6.43 -17.57
C PRO A 199 -2.47 7.35 -17.94
N VAL A 200 -3.49 7.45 -17.08
CA VAL A 200 -4.70 8.23 -17.33
C VAL A 200 -4.38 9.70 -17.14
N SER A 201 -4.66 10.49 -18.19
CA SER A 201 -4.44 11.94 -18.19
C SER A 201 -5.20 12.62 -17.03
N PRO A 202 -4.52 13.41 -16.19
CA PRO A 202 -5.19 14.10 -15.08
C PRO A 202 -6.12 15.20 -15.59
N ILE A 203 -7.32 15.29 -15.02
CA ILE A 203 -8.25 16.40 -15.33
C ILE A 203 -7.97 17.60 -14.43
N LYS A 204 -7.82 18.77 -15.04
CA LYS A 204 -7.67 20.04 -14.32
C LYS A 204 -9.01 20.52 -13.79
N MET A 205 -9.02 21.19 -12.63
CA MET A 205 -10.26 21.65 -12.00
C MET A 205 -11.01 22.65 -12.88
N GLU A 206 -10.31 23.43 -13.69
CA GLU A 206 -10.88 24.45 -14.54
C GLU A 206 -11.71 23.87 -15.70
N LEU A 207 -11.45 22.60 -16.07
CA LEU A 207 -12.03 21.93 -17.24
C LEU A 207 -13.23 21.04 -16.89
N LEU A 208 -13.61 20.93 -15.61
CA LEU A 208 -14.57 19.92 -15.14
C LEU A 208 -15.96 20.03 -15.79
N PHE A 209 -16.36 21.23 -16.20
CA PHE A 209 -17.65 21.46 -16.84
C PHE A 209 -17.53 21.72 -18.36
N ASP A 210 -16.33 21.71 -18.92
CA ASP A 210 -16.14 21.91 -20.36
C ASP A 210 -16.67 20.71 -21.15
N PRO A 211 -17.03 20.86 -22.44
CA PRO A 211 -17.51 19.75 -23.25
C PRO A 211 -16.50 18.60 -23.33
N ASP A 212 -16.98 17.37 -23.55
CA ASP A 212 -16.13 16.21 -23.85
C ASP A 212 -15.79 16.19 -25.36
N ASP A 213 -14.71 15.53 -25.77
CA ASP A 213 -14.35 15.41 -27.20
C ASP A 213 -15.48 14.79 -28.04
N GLU A 214 -16.33 13.96 -27.42
CA GLU A 214 -17.47 13.28 -28.05
C GLU A 214 -18.76 14.13 -28.07
N HIS A 215 -18.89 15.14 -27.20
CA HIS A 215 -20.13 15.89 -27.00
C HIS A 215 -19.86 17.41 -27.09
N SER A 216 -20.54 18.12 -27.99
CA SER A 216 -20.36 19.57 -28.15
C SER A 216 -20.93 20.41 -27.00
N GLU A 217 -21.78 19.81 -26.15
CA GLU A 217 -22.48 20.51 -25.07
C GLU A 217 -21.66 20.53 -23.76
N PRO A 218 -21.73 21.63 -22.99
CA PRO A 218 -21.04 21.72 -21.70
C PRO A 218 -21.66 20.75 -20.68
N VAL A 219 -20.80 20.14 -19.87
CA VAL A 219 -21.24 19.28 -18.76
C VAL A 219 -21.95 20.13 -17.70
N HIS A 220 -23.12 19.69 -17.25
CA HIS A 220 -23.91 20.35 -16.19
C HIS A 220 -23.89 19.61 -14.85
N THR A 221 -23.35 18.41 -14.80
CA THR A 221 -23.26 17.60 -13.56
C THR A 221 -21.90 16.93 -13.49
N VAL A 222 -21.16 17.19 -12.41
CA VAL A 222 -19.88 16.56 -12.12
C VAL A 222 -19.99 15.75 -10.84
N VAL A 223 -19.50 14.52 -10.83
CA VAL A 223 -19.49 13.64 -9.66
C VAL A 223 -18.06 13.38 -9.23
N PHE A 224 -17.68 13.88 -8.06
CA PHE A 224 -16.44 13.56 -7.38
C PHE A 224 -16.61 12.31 -6.53
N GLN A 225 -15.83 11.28 -6.81
CA GLN A 225 -15.85 10.04 -6.06
C GLN A 225 -14.47 9.69 -5.50
N GLY A 226 -14.45 8.95 -4.40
CA GLY A 226 -13.22 8.36 -3.88
C GLY A 226 -13.36 7.82 -2.46
N ALA A 227 -12.32 7.17 -1.97
CA ALA A 227 -12.28 6.53 -0.66
C ALA A 227 -12.52 7.51 0.51
N ALA A 228 -12.79 6.96 1.70
CA ALA A 228 -12.85 7.75 2.92
C ALA A 228 -11.52 8.47 3.17
N GLY A 229 -11.57 9.73 3.63
CA GLY A 229 -10.36 10.50 3.92
C GLY A 229 -9.54 10.97 2.71
N ILE A 230 -9.95 10.66 1.47
CA ILE A 230 -9.20 11.00 0.26
C ILE A 230 -9.17 12.51 -0.08
N GLY A 231 -9.98 13.33 0.62
CA GLY A 231 -9.98 14.78 0.49
C GLY A 231 -11.17 15.40 -0.24
N LYS A 232 -12.25 14.65 -0.52
CA LYS A 232 -13.49 15.15 -1.18
C LYS A 232 -14.01 16.47 -0.60
N THR A 233 -14.29 16.52 0.70
CA THR A 233 -14.78 17.72 1.41
C THR A 233 -13.78 18.87 1.38
N ILE A 234 -12.48 18.59 1.52
CA ILE A 234 -11.44 19.62 1.48
C ILE A 234 -11.33 20.22 0.07
N LEU A 235 -11.45 19.39 -0.97
CA LEU A 235 -11.49 19.83 -2.36
C LEU A 235 -12.72 20.72 -2.63
N ALA A 236 -13.89 20.30 -2.18
CA ALA A 236 -15.12 21.08 -2.28
C ALA A 236 -15.00 22.46 -1.62
N ARG A 237 -14.49 22.52 -0.39
CA ARG A 237 -14.24 23.78 0.34
C ARG A 237 -13.20 24.64 -0.38
N LYS A 238 -12.17 24.04 -0.97
CA LYS A 238 -11.14 24.75 -1.74
C LYS A 238 -11.75 25.38 -3.00
N MET A 239 -12.64 24.70 -3.70
CA MET A 239 -13.34 25.26 -4.87
C MET A 239 -14.19 26.48 -4.49
N MET A 240 -14.91 26.42 -3.36
CA MET A 240 -15.67 27.58 -2.84
C MET A 240 -14.75 28.78 -2.57
N LEU A 241 -13.59 28.54 -1.95
CA LEU A 241 -12.61 29.58 -1.63
C LEU A 241 -11.98 30.17 -2.90
N ASP A 242 -11.63 29.35 -3.88
CA ASP A 242 -10.97 29.79 -5.12
C ASP A 242 -11.91 30.56 -6.03
N TRP A 243 -13.16 30.13 -6.13
CA TRP A 243 -14.19 30.91 -6.81
C TRP A 243 -14.42 32.28 -6.12
N ALA A 244 -14.51 32.30 -4.80
CA ALA A 244 -14.72 33.54 -4.05
C ALA A 244 -13.49 34.47 -4.08
N SER A 245 -12.29 33.90 -4.20
CA SER A 245 -11.02 34.62 -4.37
C SER A 245 -10.80 35.08 -5.80
N GLY A 246 -11.50 34.47 -6.75
CA GLY A 246 -11.47 34.86 -8.14
C GLY A 246 -10.49 34.10 -9.03
N THR A 247 -10.05 32.92 -8.61
CA THR A 247 -9.09 32.11 -9.35
C THR A 247 -9.74 30.93 -10.07
N LEU A 248 -11.05 30.70 -9.88
CA LEU A 248 -11.78 29.59 -10.46
C LEU A 248 -13.20 30.03 -10.89
N TYR A 249 -13.60 29.72 -12.13
CA TYR A 249 -14.94 29.92 -12.68
C TYR A 249 -15.56 31.33 -12.59
N GLN A 250 -14.75 32.40 -12.53
CA GLN A 250 -15.25 33.77 -12.41
C GLN A 250 -16.23 34.17 -13.53
N ASP A 251 -15.92 33.75 -14.75
CA ASP A 251 -16.66 34.09 -15.97
C ASP A 251 -17.80 33.11 -16.27
N ARG A 252 -17.89 32.02 -15.50
CA ARG A 252 -18.89 30.96 -15.68
C ARG A 252 -20.03 31.08 -14.67
N PHE A 253 -19.72 31.15 -13.38
CA PHE A 253 -20.73 31.15 -12.31
C PHE A 253 -20.78 32.46 -11.51
N ASP A 254 -21.99 32.99 -11.39
CA ASP A 254 -22.30 34.17 -10.58
C ASP A 254 -22.48 33.84 -9.09
N TYR A 255 -22.92 32.61 -8.80
CA TYR A 255 -23.16 32.10 -7.44
C TYR A 255 -22.80 30.63 -7.34
N LEU A 256 -22.05 30.28 -6.28
CA LEU A 256 -21.82 28.90 -5.84
C LEU A 256 -22.50 28.70 -4.49
N PHE A 257 -23.34 27.68 -4.35
CA PHE A 257 -23.99 27.32 -3.09
C PHE A 257 -23.43 25.99 -2.58
N TYR A 258 -22.84 26.02 -1.39
CA TYR A 258 -22.32 24.83 -0.73
C TYR A 258 -23.42 24.23 0.14
N ILE A 259 -23.91 23.06 -0.26
CA ILE A 259 -24.90 22.26 0.46
C ILE A 259 -24.16 21.08 1.05
N HIS A 260 -23.98 21.10 2.37
CA HIS A 260 -23.56 19.90 3.07
C HIS A 260 -24.78 18.99 3.21
N CYS A 261 -24.78 17.83 2.54
CA CYS A 261 -25.92 16.92 2.54
C CYS A 261 -26.36 16.53 3.95
N ARG A 262 -25.40 16.35 4.88
CA ARG A 262 -25.61 16.17 6.33
C ARG A 262 -26.49 17.21 7.02
N GLU A 263 -26.43 18.46 6.59
CA GLU A 263 -27.16 19.56 7.23
C GLU A 263 -28.59 19.71 6.69
N VAL A 264 -28.92 18.96 5.64
CA VAL A 264 -30.26 18.95 5.03
C VAL A 264 -31.15 18.00 5.82
N SER A 265 -32.05 18.58 6.61
CA SER A 265 -33.02 17.82 7.40
C SER A 265 -34.03 17.08 6.51
N LEU A 266 -34.15 15.77 6.74
CA LEU A 266 -35.13 14.89 6.07
C LEU A 266 -36.55 15.01 6.68
N VAL A 267 -36.68 15.70 7.83
CA VAL A 267 -37.95 15.85 8.56
C VAL A 267 -38.59 17.21 8.31
N THR A 268 -37.81 18.29 8.38
CA THR A 268 -38.33 19.65 8.23
C THR A 268 -38.46 20.00 6.75
N GLN A 269 -39.64 20.43 6.33
CA GLN A 269 -39.88 20.91 4.97
C GLN A 269 -39.25 22.29 4.76
N ARG A 270 -38.53 22.46 3.64
CA ARG A 270 -37.89 23.72 3.22
C ARG A 270 -37.97 23.85 1.71
N SER A 271 -38.08 25.08 1.22
CA SER A 271 -37.98 25.38 -0.20
C SER A 271 -36.50 25.44 -0.64
N LEU A 272 -36.23 25.38 -1.94
CA LEU A 272 -34.88 25.66 -2.45
C LEU A 272 -34.46 27.09 -2.14
N GLY A 273 -35.42 28.02 -2.11
CA GLY A 273 -35.21 29.39 -1.67
C GLY A 273 -34.66 29.46 -0.24
N ASP A 274 -35.23 28.70 0.69
CA ASP A 274 -34.77 28.63 2.09
C ASP A 274 -33.37 28.02 2.19
N LEU A 275 -33.07 27.01 1.36
CA LEU A 275 -31.74 26.41 1.31
C LEU A 275 -30.69 27.41 0.80
N ILE A 276 -31.00 28.15 -0.27
CA ILE A 276 -30.15 29.25 -0.78
C ILE A 276 -29.98 30.35 0.29
N MET A 277 -31.07 30.69 1.00
CA MET A 277 -31.07 31.70 2.06
C MET A 277 -30.12 31.31 3.19
N SER A 278 -30.14 30.04 3.62
CA SER A 278 -29.24 29.51 4.66
C SER A 278 -27.75 29.59 4.28
N CYS A 279 -27.45 29.65 2.98
CA CYS A 279 -26.09 29.82 2.46
C CYS A 279 -25.66 31.28 2.36
N CYS A 280 -26.54 32.25 2.60
CA CYS A 280 -26.29 33.68 2.41
C CYS A 280 -25.95 34.39 3.74
N PRO A 281 -25.20 35.51 3.70
CA PRO A 281 -24.91 36.32 4.89
C PRO A 281 -26.10 37.15 5.39
N ASP A 282 -27.06 37.45 4.50
CA ASP A 282 -28.18 38.32 4.80
C ASP A 282 -29.41 37.49 5.15
N PRO A 283 -30.24 37.91 6.13
CA PRO A 283 -31.50 37.23 6.44
C PRO A 283 -32.51 37.33 5.30
N ASN A 284 -32.40 38.33 4.42
CA ASN A 284 -33.28 38.54 3.27
C ASN A 284 -32.47 38.75 1.98
N PRO A 285 -31.80 37.72 1.46
CA PRO A 285 -31.04 37.80 0.23
C PRO A 285 -31.99 37.95 -0.97
N PRO A 286 -31.56 38.57 -2.09
CA PRO A 286 -32.41 38.77 -3.26
C PRO A 286 -32.58 37.49 -4.09
N ILE A 287 -33.17 36.43 -3.52
CA ILE A 287 -33.28 35.07 -4.11
C ILE A 287 -33.88 35.12 -5.50
N HIS A 288 -34.97 35.88 -5.69
CA HIS A 288 -35.61 36.01 -7.00
C HIS A 288 -34.65 36.58 -8.08
N LYS A 289 -33.67 37.42 -7.71
CA LYS A 289 -32.65 37.91 -8.65
C LYS A 289 -31.56 36.87 -8.92
N ILE A 290 -31.28 36.01 -7.96
CA ILE A 290 -30.30 34.93 -8.08
C ILE A 290 -30.84 33.85 -9.01
N VAL A 291 -32.03 33.32 -8.70
CA VAL A 291 -32.67 32.20 -9.42
C VAL A 291 -33.07 32.56 -10.86
N ARG A 292 -33.16 33.86 -11.20
CA ARG A 292 -33.44 34.33 -12.58
C ARG A 292 -32.42 33.89 -13.63
N LYS A 293 -31.19 33.54 -13.25
CA LYS A 293 -30.15 33.03 -14.16
C LYS A 293 -29.64 31.67 -13.68
N PRO A 294 -30.42 30.59 -13.78
CA PRO A 294 -30.06 29.29 -13.22
C PRO A 294 -28.77 28.73 -13.84
N SER A 295 -28.53 28.93 -15.14
CA SER A 295 -27.27 28.58 -15.84
C SER A 295 -26.00 29.21 -15.26
N ARG A 296 -26.12 30.25 -14.43
CA ARG A 296 -25.00 30.92 -13.75
C ARG A 296 -24.86 30.50 -12.29
N ILE A 297 -25.56 29.44 -11.87
CA ILE A 297 -25.54 28.89 -10.50
C ILE A 297 -24.89 27.51 -10.52
N LEU A 298 -23.98 27.28 -9.57
CA LEU A 298 -23.43 25.96 -9.27
C LEU A 298 -23.83 25.57 -7.84
N PHE A 299 -24.50 24.43 -7.69
CA PHE A 299 -24.73 23.80 -6.39
C PHE A 299 -23.66 22.73 -6.14
N LEU A 300 -22.90 22.92 -5.06
CA LEU A 300 -21.94 21.95 -4.57
C LEU A 300 -22.61 21.12 -3.48
N MET A 301 -22.95 19.88 -3.79
CA MET A 301 -23.56 18.92 -2.89
C MET A 301 -22.47 18.02 -2.29
N ASP A 302 -22.08 18.29 -1.05
CA ASP A 302 -21.00 17.57 -0.36
C ASP A 302 -21.57 16.44 0.50
N GLY A 303 -21.27 15.19 0.15
CA GLY A 303 -21.63 13.97 0.86
C GLY A 303 -22.93 13.31 0.37
N PHE A 304 -23.08 12.99 -0.91
CA PHE A 304 -24.27 12.28 -1.41
C PHE A 304 -24.47 10.90 -0.77
N ASP A 305 -23.38 10.19 -0.46
CA ASP A 305 -23.42 8.93 0.28
C ASP A 305 -24.00 9.07 1.69
N GLU A 306 -24.16 10.30 2.19
CA GLU A 306 -24.81 10.65 3.44
C GLU A 306 -26.32 10.96 3.29
N LEU A 307 -26.91 10.66 2.12
CA LEU A 307 -28.36 10.73 1.81
C LEU A 307 -29.02 9.37 1.42
N GLN A 308 -28.32 8.23 1.51
CA GLN A 308 -28.83 6.88 1.27
C GLN A 308 -30.03 6.46 2.14
N GLY A 309 -31.18 6.24 1.50
CA GLY A 309 -32.48 5.94 2.12
C GLY A 309 -33.56 6.92 1.67
N ALA A 310 -33.14 8.12 1.23
CA ALA A 310 -33.97 9.11 0.55
C ALA A 310 -34.36 8.73 -0.89
N PHE A 311 -33.58 7.85 -1.53
CA PHE A 311 -33.62 7.63 -2.98
C PHE A 311 -34.03 6.23 -3.42
N ASP A 312 -34.61 5.41 -2.53
CA ASP A 312 -35.18 4.12 -2.92
C ASP A 312 -36.33 4.32 -3.94
N GLU A 313 -36.63 3.30 -4.75
CA GLU A 313 -37.37 3.38 -6.03
C GLU A 313 -38.74 4.08 -6.01
N HIS A 314 -39.32 4.35 -4.84
CA HIS A 314 -40.59 5.05 -4.68
C HIS A 314 -40.42 6.47 -4.12
N ILE A 315 -39.63 7.30 -4.79
CA ILE A 315 -39.65 8.75 -4.54
C ILE A 315 -40.99 9.29 -5.05
N GLY A 316 -41.75 9.96 -4.18
CA GLY A 316 -42.98 10.67 -4.53
C GLY A 316 -42.79 11.75 -5.61
N PRO A 317 -43.84 12.54 -5.93
CA PRO A 317 -43.76 13.54 -7.00
C PRO A 317 -42.62 14.54 -6.77
N LEU A 318 -41.73 14.67 -7.76
CA LEU A 318 -40.61 15.59 -7.72
C LEU A 318 -41.07 17.06 -7.74
N CYS A 319 -40.32 17.93 -7.08
CA CYS A 319 -40.58 19.35 -6.99
C CYS A 319 -40.01 20.10 -8.19
N THR A 320 -40.81 20.96 -8.82
CA THR A 320 -40.38 21.84 -9.92
C THR A 320 -40.34 23.32 -9.53
N ASP A 321 -41.01 23.69 -8.44
CA ASP A 321 -41.05 25.05 -7.93
C ASP A 321 -40.02 25.25 -6.81
N TRP A 322 -39.18 26.27 -6.95
CA TRP A 322 -38.14 26.60 -5.96
C TRP A 322 -38.71 27.24 -4.69
N GLN A 323 -39.96 27.72 -4.71
CA GLN A 323 -40.66 28.30 -3.56
C GLN A 323 -41.44 27.28 -2.73
N LYS A 324 -41.75 26.12 -3.33
CA LYS A 324 -42.50 25.07 -2.64
C LYS A 324 -41.63 24.43 -1.56
N ALA A 325 -42.13 24.40 -0.33
CA ALA A 325 -41.47 23.73 0.77
C ALA A 325 -41.67 22.21 0.64
N GLU A 326 -40.57 21.47 0.61
CA GLU A 326 -40.56 20.01 0.48
C GLU A 326 -39.58 19.39 1.46
N ARG A 327 -39.68 18.08 1.67
CA ARG A 327 -38.67 17.35 2.44
C ARG A 327 -37.32 17.40 1.73
N GLY A 328 -36.23 17.36 2.49
CA GLY A 328 -34.87 17.49 1.97
C GLY A 328 -34.50 16.46 0.89
N ASP A 329 -34.94 15.23 1.05
CA ASP A 329 -34.78 14.14 0.08
C ASP A 329 -35.44 14.45 -1.27
N ILE A 330 -36.70 14.86 -1.26
CA ILE A 330 -37.45 15.24 -2.45
C ILE A 330 -36.80 16.45 -3.13
N LEU A 331 -36.41 17.46 -2.35
CA LEU A 331 -35.80 18.69 -2.85
C LEU A 331 -34.47 18.42 -3.57
N LEU A 332 -33.57 17.68 -2.93
CA LEU A 332 -32.27 17.33 -3.50
C LEU A 332 -32.41 16.36 -4.66
N SER A 333 -33.31 15.37 -4.59
CA SER A 333 -33.64 14.47 -5.71
C SER A 333 -34.12 15.23 -6.93
N SER A 334 -34.96 16.24 -6.73
CA SER A 334 -35.48 17.08 -7.81
C SER A 334 -34.40 17.91 -8.47
N LEU A 335 -33.43 18.40 -7.68
CA LEU A 335 -32.26 19.11 -8.19
C LEU A 335 -31.32 18.17 -8.96
N ILE A 336 -30.98 17.01 -8.39
CA ILE A 336 -30.13 15.96 -8.98
C ILE A 336 -30.70 15.48 -10.33
N ARG A 337 -32.00 15.18 -10.39
CA ARG A 337 -32.72 14.75 -11.60
C ARG A 337 -33.06 15.90 -12.57
N LYS A 338 -32.50 17.09 -12.36
CA LYS A 338 -32.71 18.30 -13.17
C LYS A 338 -34.19 18.70 -13.35
N LYS A 339 -35.07 18.36 -12.40
CA LYS A 339 -36.47 18.82 -12.40
C LYS A 339 -36.64 20.19 -11.73
N LEU A 340 -35.75 20.50 -10.80
CA LEU A 340 -35.67 21.79 -10.12
C LEU A 340 -34.43 22.55 -10.61
N LEU A 341 -34.63 23.74 -11.21
CA LEU A 341 -33.56 24.52 -11.87
C LEU A 341 -32.72 23.71 -12.88
N PRO A 342 -33.32 23.21 -13.98
CA PRO A 342 -32.65 22.33 -14.94
C PRO A 342 -31.33 22.87 -15.51
N GLU A 343 -31.24 24.18 -15.75
CA GLU A 343 -30.03 24.82 -16.29
C GLU A 343 -28.90 24.97 -15.25
N ALA A 344 -29.18 24.79 -13.96
CA ALA A 344 -28.17 24.94 -12.92
C ALA A 344 -27.13 23.81 -12.98
N SER A 345 -25.87 24.14 -12.68
CA SER A 345 -24.80 23.15 -12.64
C SER A 345 -24.71 22.48 -11.26
N LEU A 346 -24.27 21.23 -11.23
CA LEU A 346 -24.14 20.42 -10.01
C LEU A 346 -22.73 19.87 -9.89
N LEU A 347 -22.18 19.90 -8.68
CA LEU A 347 -21.01 19.14 -8.29
C LEU A 347 -21.36 18.30 -7.06
N ILE A 348 -21.31 16.99 -7.20
CA ILE A 348 -21.73 16.04 -6.17
C ILE A 348 -20.51 15.26 -5.68
N THR A 349 -20.24 15.24 -4.38
CA THR A 349 -19.21 14.35 -3.81
C THR A 349 -19.85 13.07 -3.28
N THR A 350 -19.24 11.91 -3.50
CA THR A 350 -19.79 10.60 -3.08
C THR A 350 -18.72 9.55 -2.81
N ARG A 351 -19.09 8.42 -2.20
CA ARG A 351 -18.27 7.20 -2.14
C ARG A 351 -18.60 6.26 -3.31
N PRO A 352 -17.64 5.38 -3.70
CA PRO A 352 -17.88 4.33 -4.69
C PRO A 352 -19.13 3.47 -4.43
N VAL A 353 -19.37 3.09 -3.17
CA VAL A 353 -20.52 2.25 -2.78
C VAL A 353 -21.88 2.90 -3.02
N ALA A 354 -21.93 4.23 -3.10
CA ALA A 354 -23.14 4.98 -3.39
C ALA A 354 -23.27 5.38 -4.87
N LEU A 355 -22.27 5.04 -5.69
CA LEU A 355 -22.18 5.48 -7.09
C LEU A 355 -23.28 4.88 -7.94
N GLU A 356 -23.54 3.57 -7.82
CA GLU A 356 -24.55 2.85 -8.60
C GLU A 356 -25.93 3.50 -8.44
N LYS A 357 -26.34 3.74 -7.18
CA LYS A 357 -27.59 4.45 -6.87
C LYS A 357 -27.62 5.87 -7.45
N LEU A 358 -26.51 6.61 -7.34
CA LEU A 358 -26.42 7.97 -7.88
C LEU A 358 -26.53 7.97 -9.40
N GLN A 359 -25.90 7.01 -10.08
CA GLN A 359 -25.83 6.94 -11.53
C GLN A 359 -27.22 6.81 -12.17
N HIS A 360 -28.13 6.07 -11.53
CA HIS A 360 -29.54 5.97 -11.96
C HIS A 360 -30.34 7.28 -11.84
N LEU A 361 -29.85 8.27 -11.10
CA LEU A 361 -30.53 9.55 -10.89
C LEU A 361 -30.04 10.67 -11.83
N LEU A 362 -28.90 10.45 -12.49
CA LEU A 362 -28.18 11.48 -13.23
C LEU A 362 -28.36 11.34 -14.74
N ASP A 363 -28.45 12.49 -15.40
CA ASP A 363 -28.48 12.62 -16.86
C ASP A 363 -27.11 13.10 -17.34
N HIS A 364 -26.40 12.26 -18.11
CA HIS A 364 -25.06 12.49 -18.68
C HIS A 364 -24.03 13.14 -17.72
N PRO A 365 -23.74 12.54 -16.54
CA PRO A 365 -22.77 13.12 -15.61
C PRO A 365 -21.31 12.88 -16.01
N ARG A 366 -20.42 13.82 -15.69
CA ARG A 366 -18.98 13.58 -15.72
C ARG A 366 -18.50 12.99 -14.39
N HIS A 367 -18.01 11.76 -14.43
CA HIS A 367 -17.39 11.11 -13.27
C HIS A 367 -15.91 11.46 -13.17
N VAL A 368 -15.50 11.86 -11.98
CA VAL A 368 -14.11 12.19 -11.65
C VAL A 368 -13.70 11.47 -10.38
N GLU A 369 -12.69 10.62 -10.49
CA GLU A 369 -12.11 9.90 -9.35
C GLU A 369 -10.99 10.73 -8.71
N ILE A 370 -11.05 10.89 -7.39
CA ILE A 370 -10.00 11.50 -6.59
C ILE A 370 -9.02 10.41 -6.18
N LEU A 371 -7.79 10.53 -6.66
CA LEU A 371 -6.71 9.56 -6.44
C LEU A 371 -5.80 9.91 -5.26
N GLY A 372 -6.04 11.05 -4.59
CA GLY A 372 -5.20 11.52 -3.48
C GLY A 372 -3.93 12.25 -3.94
N PHE A 373 -2.85 12.12 -3.18
CA PHE A 373 -1.57 12.78 -3.43
C PHE A 373 -0.61 11.93 -4.26
N SER A 374 0.00 12.54 -5.28
CA SER A 374 1.24 12.04 -5.88
C SER A 374 2.40 12.15 -4.89
N GLU A 375 3.53 11.50 -5.17
CA GLU A 375 4.70 11.52 -4.29
C GLU A 375 5.21 12.95 -4.02
N ALA A 376 5.29 13.78 -5.06
CA ALA A 376 5.64 15.20 -4.93
C ALA A 376 4.66 15.97 -4.02
N LYS A 377 3.36 15.63 -4.07
CA LYS A 377 2.33 16.27 -3.24
C LYS A 377 2.33 15.75 -1.81
N ARG A 378 2.76 14.51 -1.55
CA ARG A 378 3.02 14.02 -0.18
C ARG A 378 4.08 14.89 0.50
N LYS A 379 5.20 15.16 -0.19
CA LYS A 379 6.25 16.07 0.31
C LYS A 379 5.69 17.47 0.60
N GLU A 380 4.98 18.07 -0.37
CA GLU A 380 4.37 19.38 -0.20
C GLU A 380 3.44 19.44 1.03
N TYR A 381 2.63 18.40 1.26
CA TYR A 381 1.73 18.32 2.41
C TYR A 381 2.49 18.37 3.74
N PHE A 382 3.59 17.61 3.88
CA PHE A 382 4.40 17.61 5.10
C PHE A 382 5.00 18.98 5.38
N PHE A 383 5.54 19.66 4.36
CA PHE A 383 6.08 21.01 4.49
C PHE A 383 5.02 22.09 4.73
N LYS A 384 3.76 21.82 4.38
CA LYS A 384 2.61 22.66 4.76
C LYS A 384 2.07 22.36 6.15
N TYR A 385 2.29 21.14 6.66
CA TYR A 385 1.87 20.72 8.00
C TYR A 385 2.78 21.28 9.07
N PHE A 386 4.07 21.04 8.94
CA PHE A 386 5.05 21.46 9.92
C PHE A 386 5.42 22.92 9.66
N SER A 387 5.30 23.78 10.68
CA SER A 387 5.70 25.18 10.56
C SER A 387 7.22 25.36 10.54
N ASP A 388 7.95 24.41 11.14
CA ASP A 388 9.40 24.32 11.13
C ASP A 388 9.87 23.43 9.97
N GLU A 389 10.73 23.96 9.11
CA GLU A 389 11.21 23.26 7.92
C GLU A 389 12.16 22.09 8.25
N ALA A 390 12.90 22.16 9.36
CA ALA A 390 13.73 21.05 9.83
C ALA A 390 12.86 19.90 10.36
N GLN A 391 11.78 20.21 11.08
CA GLN A 391 10.78 19.21 11.48
C GLN A 391 10.11 18.57 10.27
N ALA A 392 9.73 19.38 9.26
CA ALA A 392 9.15 18.89 8.02
C ALA A 392 10.08 17.91 7.29
N ARG A 393 11.36 18.29 7.13
CA ARG A 393 12.40 17.44 6.53
C ARG A 393 12.58 16.14 7.29
N ALA A 394 12.72 16.20 8.61
CA ALA A 394 12.92 15.02 9.45
C ALA A 394 11.72 14.07 9.40
N ALA A 395 10.50 14.61 9.50
CA ALA A 395 9.26 13.83 9.40
C ALA A 395 9.13 13.15 8.02
N PHE A 396 9.39 13.88 6.95
CA PHE A 396 9.26 13.35 5.60
C PHE A 396 10.33 12.31 5.29
N SER A 397 11.59 12.55 5.66
CA SER A 397 12.71 11.60 5.47
C SER A 397 12.40 10.25 6.13
N LEU A 398 11.91 10.30 7.36
CA LEU A 398 11.51 9.11 8.10
C LEU A 398 10.36 8.35 7.41
N ILE A 399 9.34 9.05 6.92
CA ILE A 399 8.23 8.39 6.22
C ILE A 399 8.68 7.82 4.90
N GLN A 400 9.60 8.47 4.17
CA GLN A 400 10.21 7.89 2.97
C GLN A 400 10.99 6.60 3.24
N GLU A 401 11.54 6.42 4.44
CA GLU A 401 12.16 5.16 4.85
C GLU A 401 11.09 4.07 5.11
N ASN A 402 9.94 4.40 5.69
CA ASN A 402 8.85 3.46 5.87
C ASN A 402 7.91 3.46 4.64
N GLU A 403 8.23 2.67 3.61
CA GLU A 403 7.44 2.62 2.38
C GLU A 403 5.96 2.24 2.59
N VAL A 404 5.63 1.46 3.63
CA VAL A 404 4.24 1.13 3.98
C VAL A 404 3.48 2.39 4.38
N LEU A 405 4.03 3.21 5.27
CA LEU A 405 3.43 4.49 5.64
C LEU A 405 3.48 5.50 4.50
N PHE A 406 4.57 5.56 3.74
CA PHE A 406 4.71 6.47 2.60
C PHE A 406 3.68 6.20 1.51
N THR A 407 3.42 4.93 1.20
CA THR A 407 2.39 4.53 0.24
C THR A 407 1.02 4.92 0.79
N MET A 408 0.66 4.57 2.03
CA MET A 408 -0.62 4.99 2.63
C MET A 408 -0.83 6.52 2.64
N CYS A 409 0.24 7.32 2.71
CA CYS A 409 0.18 8.78 2.69
C CYS A 409 -0.33 9.38 1.37
N PHE A 410 -0.62 8.60 0.33
CA PHE A 410 -1.42 9.10 -0.79
C PHE A 410 -2.82 9.57 -0.34
N ILE A 411 -3.34 9.00 0.74
CA ILE A 411 -4.59 9.42 1.37
C ILE A 411 -4.29 10.62 2.31
N PRO A 412 -4.86 11.81 2.06
CA PRO A 412 -4.61 13.00 2.87
C PRO A 412 -4.91 12.84 4.36
N LEU A 413 -5.93 12.05 4.69
CA LEU A 413 -6.25 11.70 6.07
C LEU A 413 -5.10 10.94 6.76
N VAL A 414 -4.48 9.98 6.07
CA VAL A 414 -3.32 9.24 6.61
C VAL A 414 -2.12 10.16 6.78
N CYS A 415 -1.85 11.03 5.79
CA CYS A 415 -0.85 12.09 5.92
C CYS A 415 -1.05 12.93 7.19
N TRP A 416 -2.30 13.34 7.46
CA TRP A 416 -2.65 14.11 8.66
C TRP A 416 -2.40 13.31 9.96
N ILE A 417 -2.80 12.03 10.01
CA ILE A 417 -2.59 11.14 11.16
C ILE A 417 -1.10 10.99 11.46
N VAL A 418 -0.32 10.66 10.43
CA VAL A 418 1.13 10.45 10.52
C VAL A 418 1.81 11.72 11.00
N CYS A 419 1.54 12.87 10.36
CA CYS A 419 2.13 14.15 10.78
C CYS A 419 1.78 14.51 12.23
N THR A 420 0.54 14.23 12.65
CA THR A 420 0.09 14.48 14.03
C THR A 420 0.83 13.60 15.03
N GLY A 421 0.95 12.30 14.77
CA GLY A 421 1.70 11.37 15.62
C GLY A 421 3.19 11.73 15.72
N LEU A 422 3.82 12.09 14.60
CA LEU A 422 5.23 12.49 14.57
C LEU A 422 5.47 13.83 15.27
N LYS A 423 4.61 14.83 15.05
CA LYS A 423 4.73 16.14 15.72
C LYS A 423 4.71 15.99 17.24
N GLN A 424 3.81 15.17 17.77
CA GLN A 424 3.74 14.91 19.21
C GLN A 424 5.03 14.27 19.74
N GLN A 425 5.65 13.36 18.97
CA GLN A 425 6.94 12.77 19.38
C GLN A 425 8.05 13.81 19.42
N MET A 426 8.16 14.66 18.40
CA MET A 426 9.14 15.76 18.37
C MET A 426 8.95 16.70 19.56
N GLU A 427 7.71 17.07 19.89
CA GLU A 427 7.38 17.93 21.03
C GLU A 427 7.68 17.26 22.38
N SER A 428 7.62 15.93 22.46
CA SER A 428 8.00 15.17 23.67
C SER A 428 9.52 15.05 23.89
N GLY A 429 10.33 15.58 22.98
CA GLY A 429 11.81 15.54 23.06
C GLY A 429 12.43 14.18 22.74
N LYS A 430 11.65 13.22 22.23
CA LYS A 430 12.14 11.89 21.85
C LYS A 430 12.74 11.90 20.45
N SER A 431 13.74 11.06 20.22
CA SER A 431 14.33 10.86 18.89
C SER A 431 13.32 10.18 17.96
N LEU A 432 13.09 10.76 16.78
CA LEU A 432 12.26 10.15 15.73
C LEU A 432 12.84 8.80 15.28
N ALA A 433 14.17 8.71 15.12
CA ALA A 433 14.84 7.49 14.66
C ALA A 433 14.58 6.26 15.55
N GLN A 434 14.34 6.47 16.85
CA GLN A 434 14.04 5.39 17.80
C GLN A 434 12.54 5.03 17.84
N THR A 435 11.65 5.99 17.57
CA THR A 435 10.22 5.85 17.89
C THR A 435 9.35 5.48 16.70
N SER A 436 9.76 5.77 15.46
CA SER A 436 8.85 5.74 14.30
C SER A 436 9.26 4.80 13.16
N LYS A 437 10.04 3.76 13.46
CA LYS A 437 10.40 2.72 12.48
C LYS A 437 9.19 1.93 11.95
N THR A 438 8.13 1.84 12.73
CA THR A 438 7.01 0.91 12.52
C THR A 438 5.67 1.62 12.40
N THR A 439 4.76 1.02 11.64
CA THR A 439 3.39 1.52 11.42
C THR A 439 2.64 1.59 12.74
N THR A 440 2.74 0.53 13.56
CA THR A 440 2.06 0.44 14.84
C THR A 440 2.45 1.56 15.79
N ALA A 441 3.74 1.92 15.84
CA ALA A 441 4.21 2.98 16.72
C ALA A 441 3.58 4.34 16.37
N VAL A 442 3.48 4.67 15.08
CA VAL A 442 2.84 5.92 14.63
C VAL A 442 1.36 5.98 15.03
N TYR A 443 0.63 4.86 14.93
CA TYR A 443 -0.77 4.77 15.35
C TYR A 443 -0.94 4.87 16.86
N VAL A 444 -0.06 4.21 17.64
CA VAL A 444 -0.04 4.30 19.11
C VAL A 444 0.18 5.75 19.58
N PHE A 445 1.08 6.49 18.93
CA PHE A 445 1.30 7.89 19.25
C PHE A 445 0.12 8.77 18.84
N PHE A 446 -0.44 8.57 17.65
CA PHE A 446 -1.66 9.28 17.26
C PHE A 446 -2.80 9.04 18.26
N LEU A 447 -3.06 7.80 18.67
CA LEU A 447 -4.07 7.48 19.67
C LEU A 447 -3.77 8.19 21.00
N SER A 448 -2.51 8.21 21.42
CA SER A 448 -2.09 8.94 22.63
C SER A 448 -2.31 10.46 22.53
N SER A 449 -2.28 11.04 21.32
CA SER A 449 -2.58 12.46 21.09
C SER A 449 -4.07 12.77 21.31
N LEU A 450 -4.94 11.84 20.92
CA LEU A 450 -6.39 11.99 21.02
C LEU A 450 -6.90 11.82 22.45
N LEU A 451 -6.23 10.98 23.24
CA LEU A 451 -6.63 10.60 24.59
C LEU A 451 -5.98 11.45 25.69
N GLN A 452 -5.28 12.54 25.35
CA GLN A 452 -4.78 13.47 26.38
C GLN A 452 -5.97 14.01 27.20
N PRO A 453 -5.89 14.07 28.55
CA PRO A 453 -6.95 14.62 29.38
C PRO A 453 -7.21 16.08 29.02
N ARG A 454 -8.24 16.34 28.22
CA ARG A 454 -8.79 17.69 28.03
C ARG A 454 -9.56 18.04 29.30
N GLY A 455 -8.84 18.52 30.32
CA GLY A 455 -9.36 19.09 31.58
C GLY A 455 -10.75 18.64 32.01
N GLY A 456 -10.86 17.50 32.72
CA GLY A 456 -12.12 17.03 33.27
C GLY A 456 -11.98 15.62 33.86
N SER A 457 -12.31 15.47 35.14
CA SER A 457 -12.04 14.34 36.04
C SER A 457 -12.82 13.03 35.74
N GLN A 458 -12.62 12.41 34.58
CA GLN A 458 -13.13 11.05 34.30
C GLN A 458 -12.03 10.11 33.79
N GLU A 459 -11.07 9.77 34.64
CA GLU A 459 -10.01 8.78 34.30
C GLU A 459 -10.53 7.34 34.24
N HIS A 460 -11.63 7.00 34.93
CA HIS A 460 -12.05 5.60 35.12
C HIS A 460 -12.99 5.06 34.02
N GLY A 461 -13.49 5.89 33.10
CA GLY A 461 -14.40 5.45 32.02
C GLY A 461 -13.72 5.11 30.69
N LEU A 462 -12.47 5.53 30.48
CA LEU A 462 -11.82 5.46 29.17
C LEU A 462 -11.59 4.03 28.68
N CYS A 463 -11.19 3.13 29.59
CA CYS A 463 -10.90 1.72 29.30
C CYS A 463 -12.15 0.96 28.84
N ALA A 464 -13.28 1.14 29.54
CA ALA A 464 -14.55 0.49 29.17
C ALA A 464 -15.06 0.92 27.79
N HIS A 465 -14.95 2.21 27.46
CA HIS A 465 -15.35 2.71 26.15
C HIS A 465 -14.42 2.18 25.04
N LEU A 466 -13.11 2.13 25.30
CA LEU A 466 -12.14 1.58 24.35
C LEU A 466 -12.41 0.10 24.08
N TRP A 467 -12.76 -0.68 25.09
CA TRP A 467 -13.10 -2.09 24.93
C TRP A 467 -14.26 -2.27 23.94
N GLY A 468 -15.32 -1.48 24.08
CA GLY A 468 -16.47 -1.54 23.16
C GLY A 468 -16.08 -1.16 21.73
N LEU A 469 -15.19 -0.18 21.59
CA LEU A 469 -14.64 0.24 20.30
C LEU A 469 -13.86 -0.88 19.61
N CYS A 470 -12.96 -1.52 20.35
CA CYS A 470 -12.13 -2.63 19.88
C CYS A 470 -12.99 -3.83 19.48
N SER A 471 -13.99 -4.17 20.30
CA SER A 471 -14.90 -5.27 20.02
C SER A 471 -15.72 -5.05 18.74
N LEU A 472 -16.25 -3.84 18.56
CA LEU A 472 -16.96 -3.43 17.35
C LEU A 472 -16.06 -3.52 16.11
N ALA A 473 -14.80 -3.09 16.25
CA ALA A 473 -13.82 -3.15 15.17
C ALA A 473 -13.53 -4.60 14.74
N ALA A 474 -13.30 -5.50 15.70
CA ALA A 474 -13.05 -6.92 15.45
C ALA A 474 -14.26 -7.59 14.79
N ASP A 475 -15.48 -7.33 15.27
CA ASP A 475 -16.71 -7.83 14.65
C ASP A 475 -16.82 -7.33 13.20
N GLY A 476 -16.52 -6.05 12.98
CA GLY A 476 -16.46 -5.45 11.66
C GLY A 476 -15.49 -6.14 10.71
N ILE A 477 -14.28 -6.46 11.15
CA ILE A 477 -13.29 -7.16 10.31
C ILE A 477 -13.78 -8.56 9.93
N TRP A 478 -14.28 -9.35 10.89
CA TRP A 478 -14.76 -10.71 10.62
C TRP A 478 -15.99 -10.75 9.71
N ASN A 479 -16.88 -9.77 9.85
CA ASN A 479 -18.07 -9.64 9.03
C ASN A 479 -17.85 -8.83 7.74
N GLN A 480 -16.62 -8.37 7.47
CA GLN A 480 -16.29 -7.44 6.36
C GLN A 480 -17.20 -6.19 6.35
N LYS A 481 -17.58 -5.73 7.55
CA LYS A 481 -18.51 -4.64 7.81
C LYS A 481 -17.77 -3.37 8.18
N ILE A 482 -18.06 -2.29 7.45
CA ILE A 482 -17.44 -0.96 7.60
C ILE A 482 -18.41 0.02 8.28
N LEU A 483 -19.72 -0.22 8.13
CA LEU A 483 -20.81 0.61 8.64
C LEU A 483 -21.51 -0.12 9.80
N PHE A 484 -21.73 0.55 10.92
CA PHE A 484 -22.26 -0.01 12.17
C PHE A 484 -23.49 0.77 12.65
N GLU A 485 -24.55 0.08 13.04
CA GLU A 485 -25.77 0.64 13.63
C GLU A 485 -25.64 0.96 15.12
N GLU A 486 -26.52 1.81 15.67
CA GLU A 486 -26.55 2.13 17.10
C GLU A 486 -26.92 0.89 17.93
N SER A 487 -27.66 -0.06 17.34
CA SER A 487 -27.82 -1.41 17.86
C SER A 487 -26.48 -2.11 17.98
N ASP A 488 -25.64 -2.12 16.93
CA ASP A 488 -24.29 -2.69 16.98
C ASP A 488 -23.44 -1.99 18.08
N LEU A 489 -23.45 -0.67 18.14
CA LEU A 489 -22.70 0.08 19.15
C LEU A 489 -23.16 -0.30 20.57
N ARG A 490 -24.48 -0.36 20.81
CA ARG A 490 -25.06 -0.84 22.08
C ARG A 490 -24.70 -2.29 22.38
N ASN A 491 -24.69 -3.16 21.36
CA ASN A 491 -24.32 -4.57 21.47
C ASN A 491 -22.87 -4.74 21.95
N HIS A 492 -22.00 -3.80 21.61
CA HIS A 492 -20.61 -3.75 22.07
C HIS A 492 -20.40 -2.87 23.32
N GLY A 493 -21.48 -2.41 23.97
CA GLY A 493 -21.41 -1.66 25.23
C GLY A 493 -21.10 -0.16 25.10
N LEU A 494 -21.14 0.39 23.88
CA LEU A 494 -20.94 1.81 23.62
C LEU A 494 -22.26 2.58 23.84
N GLN A 495 -22.30 3.41 24.88
CA GLN A 495 -23.41 4.30 25.17
C GLN A 495 -23.31 5.60 24.36
N LYS A 496 -24.43 6.34 24.27
CA LYS A 496 -24.51 7.61 23.50
C LYS A 496 -23.44 8.65 23.92
N ALA A 497 -23.06 8.69 25.20
CA ALA A 497 -22.00 9.56 25.69
C ALA A 497 -20.63 9.18 25.11
N ASP A 498 -20.34 7.88 25.05
CA ASP A 498 -19.08 7.27 24.58
C ASP A 498 -18.92 7.50 23.09
N VAL A 499 -19.99 7.24 22.33
CA VAL A 499 -20.05 7.54 20.90
C VAL A 499 -19.81 9.02 20.65
N SER A 500 -20.42 9.89 21.44
CA SER A 500 -20.19 11.34 21.35
C SER A 500 -18.75 11.73 21.70
N ALA A 501 -18.07 10.98 22.57
CA ALA A 501 -16.64 11.18 22.86
C ALA A 501 -15.77 10.72 21.69
N PHE A 502 -16.03 9.56 21.08
CA PHE A 502 -15.28 9.06 19.92
C PHE A 502 -15.47 9.89 18.65
N LEU A 503 -16.66 10.43 18.43
CA LEU A 503 -16.92 11.42 17.38
C LEU A 503 -16.12 12.70 17.64
N ARG A 504 -16.05 13.18 18.89
CA ARG A 504 -15.23 14.35 19.28
C ARG A 504 -13.73 14.09 19.14
N MET A 505 -13.29 12.87 19.42
CA MET A 505 -11.89 12.45 19.26
C MET A 505 -11.52 12.18 17.80
N ASN A 506 -12.46 12.24 16.85
CA ASN A 506 -12.22 11.82 15.47
C ASN A 506 -11.58 10.42 15.39
N LEU A 507 -12.15 9.46 16.13
CA LEU A 507 -11.94 8.02 15.90
C LEU A 507 -13.09 7.42 15.08
N PHE A 508 -14.29 7.98 15.24
CA PHE A 508 -15.51 7.61 14.56
C PHE A 508 -16.02 8.73 13.65
N GLN A 509 -16.69 8.35 12.57
CA GLN A 509 -17.60 9.19 11.81
C GLN A 509 -19.02 8.68 12.01
N LYS A 510 -19.97 9.59 12.25
CA LYS A 510 -21.39 9.27 12.19
C LYS A 510 -21.80 9.36 10.72
N GLU A 511 -22.26 8.26 10.15
CA GLU A 511 -22.76 8.21 8.77
C GLU A 511 -24.23 8.62 8.82
N VAL A 512 -24.61 9.64 8.06
CA VAL A 512 -25.74 10.49 8.45
C VAL A 512 -27.11 9.84 8.19
N ASP A 513 -27.20 8.84 7.31
CA ASP A 513 -28.48 8.30 6.83
C ASP A 513 -29.32 7.46 7.78
N CYS A 514 -28.76 7.03 8.90
CA CYS A 514 -29.60 6.89 10.07
C CYS A 514 -28.90 7.65 11.17
N GLU A 515 -29.64 8.29 12.07
CA GLU A 515 -29.07 8.63 13.39
C GLU A 515 -28.43 7.40 14.09
N LYS A 516 -28.66 6.22 13.52
CA LYS A 516 -28.15 4.92 13.89
C LYS A 516 -26.81 4.52 13.24
N PHE A 517 -26.33 5.02 12.09
CA PHE A 517 -25.11 4.45 11.47
C PHE A 517 -23.79 5.19 11.79
N TYR A 518 -22.70 4.44 11.87
CA TYR A 518 -21.38 4.86 12.34
C TYR A 518 -20.28 4.11 11.56
N SER A 519 -19.11 4.71 11.38
CA SER A 519 -17.95 4.08 10.73
C SER A 519 -16.64 4.53 11.37
N PHE A 520 -15.58 3.74 11.21
CA PHE A 520 -14.22 4.18 11.53
C PHE A 520 -13.75 5.18 10.45
N ILE A 521 -12.96 6.16 10.88
CA ILE A 521 -12.50 7.26 10.00
C ILE A 521 -11.60 6.77 8.84
N HIS A 522 -10.91 5.65 9.03
CA HIS A 522 -10.21 4.92 7.98
C HIS A 522 -10.19 3.43 8.32
N MET A 523 -10.13 2.55 7.31
CA MET A 523 -10.11 1.09 7.51
C MET A 523 -8.95 0.65 8.42
N THR A 524 -7.78 1.26 8.28
CA THR A 524 -6.62 0.94 9.12
C THR A 524 -6.83 1.20 10.62
N PHE A 525 -7.74 2.11 11.01
CA PHE A 525 -8.12 2.24 12.42
C PHE A 525 -9.00 1.10 12.87
N GLN A 526 -9.94 0.65 12.02
CA GLN A 526 -10.73 -0.55 12.31
C GLN A 526 -9.80 -1.75 12.50
N GLU A 527 -8.80 -1.92 11.63
CA GLU A 527 -7.80 -2.99 11.76
C GLU A 527 -6.95 -2.84 13.04
N PHE A 528 -6.51 -1.62 13.36
CA PHE A 528 -5.75 -1.33 14.58
C PHE A 528 -6.56 -1.62 15.86
N PHE A 529 -7.81 -1.17 15.93
CA PHE A 529 -8.68 -1.42 17.07
C PHE A 529 -9.12 -2.89 17.15
N ALA A 530 -9.25 -3.58 16.02
CA ALA A 530 -9.46 -5.02 15.99
C ALA A 530 -8.25 -5.78 16.57
N ALA A 531 -7.02 -5.36 16.29
CA ALA A 531 -5.83 -5.93 16.90
C ALA A 531 -5.82 -5.71 18.44
N MET A 532 -6.17 -4.50 18.88
CA MET A 532 -6.32 -4.18 20.31
C MET A 532 -7.38 -5.05 21.02
N TYR A 533 -8.46 -5.47 20.33
CA TYR A 533 -9.49 -6.33 20.93
C TYR A 533 -8.94 -7.67 21.43
N TYR A 534 -7.99 -8.25 20.71
CA TYR A 534 -7.34 -9.48 21.14
C TYR A 534 -6.51 -9.24 22.41
N LEU A 535 -5.90 -8.06 22.53
CA LEU A 535 -4.94 -7.72 23.58
C LEU A 535 -5.54 -7.27 24.90
N LEU A 536 -6.63 -6.52 24.91
CA LEU A 536 -7.18 -5.91 26.13
C LEU A 536 -7.70 -6.95 27.13
N GLU A 537 -7.16 -7.04 28.34
CA GLU A 537 -7.71 -7.95 29.36
C GLU A 537 -9.11 -7.50 29.79
N GLU A 538 -10.02 -8.46 30.03
CA GLU A 538 -11.32 -8.14 30.62
C GLU A 538 -11.18 -7.85 32.11
N GLU A 539 -11.60 -6.66 32.54
CA GLU A 539 -11.79 -6.37 33.95
C GLU A 539 -12.99 -7.18 34.48
N LYS A 540 -12.73 -8.17 35.33
CA LYS A 540 -13.74 -9.06 35.91
C LYS A 540 -14.81 -8.34 36.74
N GLU A 541 -14.61 -7.08 37.15
CA GLU A 541 -15.40 -6.43 38.20
C GLU A 541 -16.43 -5.37 37.72
N GLY A 542 -16.56 -5.10 36.42
CA GLY A 542 -17.40 -3.99 35.93
C GLY A 542 -18.74 -4.34 35.28
N ARG A 543 -18.96 -5.59 34.84
CA ARG A 543 -20.21 -5.95 34.14
C ARG A 543 -21.21 -6.58 35.08
N THR A 544 -22.06 -5.74 35.66
CA THR A 544 -23.41 -6.14 36.03
C THR A 544 -24.04 -6.82 34.81
N ASN A 545 -24.19 -8.16 34.87
CA ASN A 545 -24.93 -8.92 33.90
C ASN A 545 -26.33 -8.31 33.76
N VAL A 546 -26.55 -7.45 32.76
CA VAL A 546 -27.91 -7.08 32.37
C VAL A 546 -28.53 -8.36 31.81
N PRO A 547 -29.55 -8.96 32.45
CA PRO A 547 -30.13 -10.21 32.00
C PRO A 547 -30.84 -9.98 30.65
N GLY A 548 -30.28 -10.50 29.55
CA GLY A 548 -30.96 -10.47 28.25
C GLY A 548 -30.07 -10.33 27.02
N SER A 549 -28.83 -9.83 27.14
CA SER A 549 -27.91 -9.73 25.99
C SER A 549 -26.99 -10.97 25.89
N ARG A 550 -27.53 -12.10 25.43
CA ARG A 550 -26.70 -13.27 25.01
C ARG A 550 -26.23 -13.07 23.57
N LEU A 551 -25.34 -12.11 23.33
CA LEU A 551 -24.70 -11.93 22.02
C LEU A 551 -23.37 -12.70 21.96
N LYS A 552 -23.13 -13.39 20.85
CA LYS A 552 -21.83 -14.00 20.54
C LYS A 552 -20.85 -12.89 20.19
N LEU A 553 -20.08 -12.41 21.17
CA LEU A 553 -18.92 -11.56 20.88
C LEU A 553 -17.96 -12.30 19.93
N PRO A 554 -17.21 -11.58 19.07
CA PRO A 554 -16.18 -12.19 18.25
C PRO A 554 -15.21 -13.00 19.11
N SER A 555 -14.82 -14.18 18.63
CA SER A 555 -13.86 -15.02 19.34
C SER A 555 -12.57 -14.24 19.60
N ARG A 556 -12.14 -14.25 20.86
CA ARG A 556 -10.86 -13.69 21.29
C ARG A 556 -9.71 -14.68 21.17
N ASP A 557 -9.97 -15.88 20.64
CA ASP A 557 -8.93 -16.84 20.35
C ASP A 557 -8.06 -16.33 19.20
N VAL A 558 -6.86 -15.87 19.54
CA VAL A 558 -5.85 -15.45 18.55
C VAL A 558 -5.46 -16.61 17.63
N THR A 559 -5.59 -17.86 18.07
CA THR A 559 -5.35 -19.03 17.22
C THR A 559 -6.30 -19.02 16.02
N VAL A 560 -7.58 -18.69 16.21
CA VAL A 560 -8.56 -18.59 15.12
C VAL A 560 -8.20 -17.46 14.15
N LEU A 561 -7.74 -16.32 14.66
CA LEU A 561 -7.25 -15.21 13.82
C LEU A 561 -6.07 -15.65 12.95
N LEU A 562 -5.05 -16.26 13.57
CA LEU A 562 -3.82 -16.69 12.91
C LEU A 562 -4.01 -17.89 11.98
N GLU A 563 -4.98 -18.76 12.25
CA GLU A 563 -5.37 -19.83 11.34
C GLU A 563 -6.02 -19.31 10.06
N ASN A 564 -6.72 -18.18 10.13
CA ASN A 564 -7.35 -17.54 8.97
C ASN A 564 -6.43 -16.54 8.26
N TYR A 565 -5.29 -16.21 8.87
CA TYR A 565 -4.30 -15.33 8.28
C TYR A 565 -3.70 -15.93 7.01
N GLY A 566 -3.75 -15.18 5.90
CA GLY A 566 -3.33 -15.62 4.57
C GLY A 566 -4.32 -16.51 3.81
N LYS A 567 -5.43 -16.94 4.42
CA LYS A 567 -6.44 -17.77 3.73
C LYS A 567 -7.42 -16.97 2.87
N PHE A 568 -7.68 -15.72 3.23
CA PHE A 568 -8.58 -14.86 2.46
C PHE A 568 -7.85 -14.23 1.27
N GLU A 569 -8.41 -14.37 0.07
CA GLU A 569 -7.88 -13.76 -1.18
C GLU A 569 -7.58 -12.26 -1.02
N LYS A 570 -8.41 -11.57 -0.23
CA LYS A 570 -8.36 -10.12 -0.04
C LYS A 570 -7.56 -9.66 1.18
N GLY A 571 -6.84 -10.53 1.89
CA GLY A 571 -5.85 -10.08 2.88
C GLY A 571 -6.34 -9.19 4.05
N TYR A 572 -7.64 -9.15 4.39
CA TYR A 572 -8.21 -8.28 5.43
C TYR A 572 -7.59 -8.41 6.83
N LEU A 573 -6.88 -9.51 7.10
CA LEU A 573 -6.23 -9.75 8.39
C LEU A 573 -4.76 -9.27 8.42
N ILE A 574 -4.20 -8.78 7.31
CA ILE A 574 -2.78 -8.39 7.20
C ILE A 574 -2.43 -7.30 8.22
N PHE A 575 -3.13 -6.16 8.19
CA PHE A 575 -2.83 -5.10 9.15
C PHE A 575 -3.24 -5.45 10.57
N VAL A 576 -4.32 -6.23 10.76
CA VAL A 576 -4.70 -6.72 12.11
C VAL A 576 -3.56 -7.51 12.74
N VAL A 577 -2.98 -8.46 12.00
CA VAL A 577 -1.87 -9.28 12.51
C VAL A 577 -0.59 -8.45 12.66
N ARG A 578 -0.25 -7.58 11.69
CA ARG A 578 0.91 -6.66 11.82
C ARG A 578 0.80 -5.76 13.05
N PHE A 579 -0.36 -5.13 13.26
CA PHE A 579 -0.63 -4.32 14.45
C PHE A 579 -0.58 -5.17 15.73
N LEU A 580 -1.08 -6.41 15.71
CA LEU A 580 -1.01 -7.31 16.85
C LEU A 580 0.44 -7.55 17.28
N PHE A 581 1.35 -7.88 16.35
CA PHE A 581 2.78 -8.03 16.62
C PHE A 581 3.43 -6.74 17.14
N GLY A 582 3.06 -5.58 16.57
CA GLY A 582 3.57 -4.32 17.06
C GLY A 582 3.10 -4.01 18.49
N LEU A 583 1.81 -4.21 18.77
CA LEU A 583 1.21 -3.85 20.05
C LEU A 583 1.70 -4.72 21.22
N VAL A 584 2.07 -5.99 20.98
CA VAL A 584 2.65 -6.87 22.03
C VAL A 584 4.09 -6.56 22.40
N ASN A 585 4.74 -5.59 21.75
CA ASN A 585 6.04 -5.09 22.20
C ASN A 585 5.93 -4.56 23.64
N GLN A 586 6.89 -4.91 24.50
CA GLN A 586 6.86 -4.65 25.94
C GLN A 586 6.92 -3.16 26.27
N GLU A 587 7.77 -2.39 25.59
CA GLU A 587 7.88 -0.94 25.80
C GLU A 587 6.58 -0.24 25.39
N ARG A 588 6.04 -0.59 24.21
CA ARG A 588 4.77 -0.03 23.72
C ARG A 588 3.58 -0.47 24.55
N THR A 589 3.54 -1.72 24.99
CA THR A 589 2.54 -2.22 25.93
C THR A 589 2.57 -1.37 27.19
N SER A 590 3.73 -1.25 27.84
CA SER A 590 3.89 -0.46 29.07
C SER A 590 3.47 1.01 28.89
N TYR A 591 3.83 1.59 27.74
CA TYR A 591 3.44 2.94 27.38
C TYR A 591 1.92 3.08 27.20
N LEU A 592 1.29 2.11 26.54
CA LEU A 592 -0.13 2.10 26.25
C LEU A 592 -0.97 1.83 27.50
N GLU A 593 -0.59 0.87 28.33
CA GLU A 593 -1.22 0.59 29.62
C GLU A 593 -1.23 1.84 30.52
N LYS A 594 -0.09 2.57 30.57
CA LYS A 594 0.02 3.83 31.33
C LYS A 594 -0.85 4.95 30.77
N LYS A 595 -1.06 4.99 29.45
CA LYS A 595 -1.83 6.06 28.78
C LYS A 595 -3.34 5.79 28.76
N LEU A 596 -3.73 4.52 28.67
CA LEU A 596 -5.12 4.08 28.54
C LEU A 596 -5.72 3.62 29.88
N SER A 597 -4.89 3.43 30.90
CA SER A 597 -5.29 2.82 32.18
C SER A 597 -5.96 1.46 31.98
N CYS A 598 -5.44 0.65 31.05
CA CYS A 598 -5.91 -0.70 30.74
C CYS A 598 -4.77 -1.72 30.89
N LYS A 599 -5.10 -3.02 31.00
CA LYS A 599 -4.11 -4.12 30.97
C LYS A 599 -4.10 -4.79 29.60
N ILE A 600 -2.90 -5.12 29.12
CA ILE A 600 -2.68 -5.76 27.82
C ILE A 600 -2.06 -7.15 28.04
N SER A 601 -2.79 -8.17 27.59
CA SER A 601 -2.42 -9.57 27.76
C SER A 601 -1.11 -9.88 27.04
N GLN A 602 -0.12 -10.32 27.82
CA GLN A 602 1.16 -10.82 27.30
C GLN A 602 1.10 -12.30 26.87
N GLN A 603 0.01 -13.01 27.18
CA GLN A 603 -0.18 -14.41 26.79
C GLN A 603 -0.13 -14.60 25.28
N ILE A 604 -0.59 -13.60 24.53
CA ILE A 604 -0.59 -13.61 23.06
C ILE A 604 0.82 -13.78 22.50
N ARG A 605 1.86 -13.31 23.19
CA ARG A 605 3.26 -13.51 22.76
C ARG A 605 3.62 -15.00 22.66
N LEU A 606 3.16 -15.80 23.62
CA LEU A 606 3.37 -17.25 23.62
C LEU A 606 2.57 -17.92 22.50
N GLU A 607 1.37 -17.44 22.24
CA GLU A 607 0.51 -17.95 21.15
C GLU A 607 1.08 -17.62 19.77
N LEU A 608 1.61 -16.41 19.57
CA LEU A 608 2.32 -16.00 18.36
C LEU A 608 3.55 -16.89 18.10
N LEU A 609 4.39 -17.13 19.11
CA LEU A 609 5.55 -18.03 18.97
C LEU A 609 5.11 -19.46 18.63
N LYS A 610 4.08 -19.97 19.32
CA LYS A 610 3.54 -21.31 19.04
C LYS A 610 3.00 -21.41 17.61
N TRP A 611 2.32 -20.37 17.12
CA TRP A 611 1.83 -20.33 15.74
C TRP A 611 2.98 -20.32 14.72
N ILE A 612 4.04 -19.55 14.97
CA ILE A 612 5.26 -19.53 14.14
C ILE A 612 5.89 -20.92 14.09
N GLU A 613 6.05 -21.58 15.24
CA GLU A 613 6.59 -22.94 15.33
C GLU A 613 5.77 -23.95 14.51
N VAL A 614 4.43 -23.90 14.62
CA VAL A 614 3.54 -24.79 13.86
C VAL A 614 3.68 -24.55 12.36
N LYS A 615 3.76 -23.29 11.93
CA LYS A 615 3.95 -22.91 10.52
C LYS A 615 5.31 -23.37 9.99
N ALA A 616 6.37 -23.25 10.78
CA ALA A 616 7.71 -23.68 10.40
C ALA A 616 7.83 -25.21 10.23
N LYS A 617 7.09 -25.99 11.03
CA LYS A 617 7.05 -27.47 10.95
C LYS A 617 6.17 -28.01 9.82
N ALA A 618 5.36 -27.18 9.16
CA ALA A 618 4.48 -27.62 8.08
C ALA A 618 5.30 -27.98 6.84
N LYS A 619 5.26 -29.27 6.41
CA LYS A 619 6.00 -29.78 5.24
C LYS A 619 5.67 -29.06 3.92
N LYS A 620 4.46 -28.50 3.82
CA LYS A 620 4.12 -27.52 2.80
C LYS A 620 4.24 -26.17 3.50
N LEU A 621 5.26 -25.39 3.17
CA LEU A 621 5.18 -23.94 3.34
C LEU A 621 3.90 -23.53 2.62
N GLN A 622 2.81 -23.35 3.36
CA GLN A 622 1.60 -22.78 2.78
C GLN A 622 2.07 -21.46 2.17
N ILE A 623 1.83 -21.28 0.87
CA ILE A 623 2.26 -20.11 0.08
C ILE A 623 1.81 -18.79 0.75
N GLN A 624 0.87 -18.85 1.70
CA GLN A 624 0.34 -17.72 2.45
C GLN A 624 0.23 -18.01 3.97
N PRO A 625 0.60 -17.05 4.84
CA PRO A 625 1.40 -15.87 4.52
C PRO A 625 2.82 -16.28 4.11
N SER A 626 3.44 -15.52 3.20
CA SER A 626 4.84 -15.74 2.83
C SER A 626 5.77 -15.52 4.03
N GLN A 627 6.99 -16.06 3.97
CA GLN A 627 8.01 -15.78 5.00
C GLN A 627 8.31 -14.27 5.09
N LEU A 628 8.27 -13.55 3.96
CA LEU A 628 8.42 -12.10 3.94
C LEU A 628 7.32 -11.38 4.74
N GLU A 629 6.07 -11.83 4.64
CA GLU A 629 4.97 -11.24 5.41
C GLU A 629 5.16 -11.46 6.93
N LEU A 630 5.68 -12.62 7.33
CA LEU A 630 6.10 -12.84 8.73
C LEU A 630 7.21 -11.86 9.14
N PHE A 631 8.14 -11.52 8.24
CA PHE A 631 9.20 -10.54 8.54
C PHE A 631 8.63 -9.15 8.79
N TYR A 632 7.60 -8.73 8.05
CA TYR A 632 6.88 -7.49 8.35
C TYR A 632 6.26 -7.52 9.75
N CYS A 633 5.68 -8.64 10.16
CA CYS A 633 5.12 -8.80 11.52
C CYS A 633 6.21 -8.74 12.60
N LEU A 634 7.32 -9.47 12.43
CA LEU A 634 8.45 -9.46 13.35
C LEU A 634 9.12 -8.09 13.43
N TYR A 635 9.24 -7.39 12.30
CA TYR A 635 9.75 -6.03 12.24
C TYR A 635 8.84 -5.03 12.96
N GLU A 636 7.52 -5.19 12.88
CA GLU A 636 6.60 -4.33 13.63
C GLU A 636 6.85 -4.42 15.14
N MET A 637 7.27 -5.58 15.67
CA MET A 637 7.51 -5.81 17.10
C MET A 637 8.81 -5.18 17.63
N GLN A 638 9.87 -5.03 16.82
CA GLN A 638 11.16 -4.42 17.21
C GLN A 638 11.77 -5.00 18.51
N GLU A 639 11.72 -6.31 18.72
CA GLU A 639 12.35 -6.98 19.87
C GLU A 639 13.26 -8.12 19.41
N GLU A 640 14.56 -7.89 19.43
CA GLU A 640 15.62 -8.83 19.00
C GLU A 640 15.43 -10.23 19.63
N ASP A 641 15.25 -10.31 20.96
CA ASP A 641 15.08 -11.59 21.67
C ASP A 641 13.90 -12.43 21.17
N PHE A 642 12.77 -11.80 20.83
CA PHE A 642 11.60 -12.54 20.32
C PHE A 642 11.83 -12.91 18.86
N VAL A 643 12.35 -11.99 18.05
CA VAL A 643 12.68 -12.26 16.65
C VAL A 643 13.63 -13.44 16.56
N GLN A 644 14.67 -13.48 17.39
CA GLN A 644 15.61 -14.58 17.49
C GLN A 644 14.92 -15.92 17.77
N ARG A 645 14.05 -15.98 18.78
CA ARG A 645 13.27 -17.21 19.08
C ARG A 645 12.34 -17.61 17.94
N ALA A 646 11.74 -16.65 17.25
CA ALA A 646 10.87 -16.92 16.11
C ALA A 646 11.67 -17.45 14.90
N MET A 647 12.83 -16.85 14.62
CA MET A 647 13.70 -17.23 13.51
C MET A 647 14.39 -18.58 13.74
N ASP A 648 14.62 -18.98 14.99
CA ASP A 648 15.18 -20.29 15.36
C ASP A 648 14.36 -21.50 14.85
N TYR A 649 13.09 -21.28 14.48
CA TYR A 649 12.24 -22.33 13.90
C TYR A 649 12.43 -22.53 12.40
N PHE A 650 13.12 -21.61 11.69
CA PHE A 650 13.29 -21.65 10.23
C PHE A 650 14.74 -21.98 9.84
N PRO A 651 15.12 -23.26 9.67
CA PRO A 651 16.46 -23.61 9.19
C PRO A 651 16.71 -23.19 7.73
N LYS A 652 15.64 -23.04 6.94
CA LYS A 652 15.68 -22.57 5.56
C LYS A 652 14.78 -21.34 5.38
N ILE A 653 15.33 -20.29 4.77
CA ILE A 653 14.62 -19.06 4.38
C ILE A 653 14.71 -18.89 2.86
N GLU A 654 13.57 -18.56 2.25
CA GLU A 654 13.44 -18.28 0.81
C GLU A 654 12.48 -17.11 0.62
N ILE A 655 13.02 -15.95 0.22
CA ILE A 655 12.26 -14.70 0.10
C ILE A 655 12.69 -13.90 -1.13
N ASN A 656 11.71 -13.25 -1.76
CA ASN A 656 11.92 -12.30 -2.85
C ASN A 656 11.73 -10.88 -2.32
N LEU A 657 12.71 -10.02 -2.54
CA LEU A 657 12.77 -8.63 -2.09
C LEU A 657 12.52 -7.73 -3.29
N SER A 658 11.54 -6.85 -3.19
CA SER A 658 11.12 -5.96 -4.28
C SER A 658 11.19 -4.47 -3.93
N THR A 659 11.21 -4.16 -2.63
CA THR A 659 11.13 -2.81 -2.08
C THR A 659 12.22 -2.54 -1.06
N ARG A 660 12.57 -1.27 -0.81
CA ARG A 660 13.52 -0.90 0.26
C ARG A 660 13.06 -1.42 1.61
N MET A 661 11.75 -1.46 1.84
CA MET A 661 11.16 -2.00 3.05
C MET A 661 11.39 -3.51 3.17
N ASP A 662 11.22 -4.29 2.09
CA ASP A 662 11.55 -5.72 2.08
C ASP A 662 13.00 -5.95 2.51
N HIS A 663 13.91 -5.13 1.99
CA HIS A 663 15.33 -5.17 2.37
C HIS A 663 15.54 -4.86 3.86
N MET A 664 14.90 -3.82 4.41
CA MET A 664 15.05 -3.44 5.82
C MET A 664 14.46 -4.48 6.78
N VAL A 665 13.24 -4.96 6.53
CA VAL A 665 12.61 -5.97 7.39
C VAL A 665 13.37 -7.29 7.33
N SER A 666 13.89 -7.65 6.15
CA SER A 666 14.67 -8.88 5.98
C SER A 666 16.03 -8.79 6.63
N SER A 667 16.72 -7.65 6.51
CA SER A 667 18.00 -7.44 7.20
C SER A 667 17.81 -7.56 8.71
N PHE A 668 16.80 -6.90 9.26
CA PHE A 668 16.46 -6.99 10.69
C PHE A 668 16.19 -8.44 11.15
N CYS A 669 15.41 -9.22 10.39
CA CYS A 669 15.14 -10.61 10.74
C CYS A 669 16.38 -11.51 10.59
N ILE A 670 17.15 -11.35 9.50
CA ILE A 670 18.33 -12.17 9.19
C ILE A 670 19.47 -11.87 10.17
N GLU A 671 19.64 -10.62 10.62
CA GLU A 671 20.59 -10.22 11.68
C GLU A 671 20.37 -10.97 13.00
N ASN A 672 19.12 -11.35 13.28
CA ASN A 672 18.70 -12.05 14.49
C ASN A 672 18.61 -13.58 14.30
N CYS A 673 19.18 -14.13 13.22
CA CYS A 673 19.15 -15.57 12.94
C CYS A 673 20.37 -16.33 13.48
N HIS A 674 20.16 -17.35 14.30
CA HIS A 674 21.25 -18.21 14.79
C HIS A 674 21.13 -19.70 14.44
N ARG A 675 20.00 -20.12 13.87
CA ARG A 675 19.79 -21.51 13.41
C ARG A 675 19.46 -21.63 11.93
N VAL A 676 19.45 -20.52 11.20
CA VAL A 676 19.27 -20.56 9.74
C VAL A 676 20.53 -21.18 9.14
N GLU A 677 20.34 -22.28 8.42
CA GLU A 677 21.41 -23.01 7.73
C GLU A 677 21.46 -22.64 6.25
N SER A 678 20.30 -22.32 5.67
CA SER A 678 20.11 -22.05 4.24
C SER A 678 19.30 -20.79 3.98
N LEU A 679 19.85 -19.88 3.19
CA LEU A 679 19.26 -18.59 2.84
C LEU A 679 19.22 -18.44 1.31
N SER A 680 18.02 -18.31 0.76
CA SER A 680 17.78 -17.99 -0.64
C SER A 680 17.09 -16.63 -0.75
N LEU A 681 17.68 -15.71 -1.50
CA LEU A 681 17.19 -14.34 -1.67
C LEU A 681 17.05 -14.02 -3.16
N GLY A 682 15.86 -13.60 -3.59
CA GLY A 682 15.65 -12.99 -4.90
C GLY A 682 15.51 -11.47 -4.78
N PHE A 683 16.04 -10.70 -5.73
CA PHE A 683 15.96 -9.26 -5.83
C PHE A 683 15.12 -8.91 -7.06
N LEU A 684 13.82 -8.72 -6.84
CA LEU A 684 12.89 -8.24 -7.85
C LEU A 684 13.07 -6.73 -8.01
N HIS A 685 14.09 -6.30 -8.76
CA HIS A 685 14.21 -4.89 -9.09
C HIS A 685 13.09 -4.49 -10.06
N ASN A 686 12.09 -3.77 -9.55
CA ASN A 686 11.26 -2.94 -10.41
C ASN A 686 12.16 -1.85 -10.97
N MET A 687 12.46 -1.93 -12.28
CA MET A 687 13.08 -0.83 -13.01
C MET A 687 12.35 0.45 -12.63
N PRO A 688 13.01 1.46 -12.03
CA PRO A 688 12.40 2.77 -11.95
C PRO A 688 12.10 3.16 -13.39
N LYS A 689 10.82 3.27 -13.75
CA LYS A 689 10.45 4.10 -14.91
C LYS A 689 11.14 5.42 -14.64
N GLU A 690 12.02 5.84 -15.55
CA GLU A 690 12.53 7.20 -15.53
C GLU A 690 11.32 8.09 -15.29
N GLU A 691 11.38 8.86 -14.21
CA GLU A 691 10.52 10.01 -14.07
C GLU A 691 10.80 10.79 -15.35
N GLU A 692 9.88 10.72 -16.32
CA GLU A 692 9.77 11.74 -17.35
C GLU A 692 9.55 13.03 -16.57
N GLU A 693 10.64 13.67 -16.17
CA GLU A 693 10.66 15.08 -15.86
C GLU A 693 10.01 15.72 -17.07
N GLU A 694 8.78 16.21 -16.90
CA GLU A 694 8.01 16.92 -17.91
C GLU A 694 8.98 17.73 -18.78
N GLU A 695 9.07 17.32 -20.04
CA GLU A 695 10.06 17.75 -21.01
C GLU A 695 10.32 19.26 -20.94
N LYS A 696 11.57 19.63 -20.64
CA LYS A 696 12.14 20.83 -21.24
C LYS A 696 12.72 20.43 -22.59
N GLU A 697 12.04 20.86 -23.64
CA GLU A 697 12.41 20.72 -25.05
C GLU A 697 13.93 20.80 -25.30
N GLY A 698 14.45 19.77 -25.98
CA GLY A 698 15.62 19.89 -26.86
C GLY A 698 16.92 19.27 -26.36
N ARG A 699 17.25 18.08 -26.89
CA ARG A 699 18.35 17.85 -27.84
C ARG A 699 18.55 16.35 -28.11
N HIS A 700 18.38 15.97 -29.37
CA HIS A 700 18.75 14.67 -29.94
C HIS A 700 20.23 14.35 -29.68
N LEU A 701 20.50 13.13 -29.20
CA LEU A 701 21.81 12.49 -29.31
C LEU A 701 21.65 11.15 -30.01
N ASP A 702 22.23 11.04 -31.21
CA ASP A 702 22.37 9.81 -31.98
C ASP A 702 23.30 8.82 -31.25
N MET A 703 22.86 7.57 -31.08
CA MET A 703 23.72 6.46 -30.66
C MET A 703 23.68 5.34 -31.71
N VAL A 704 24.87 5.07 -32.25
CA VAL A 704 25.15 4.21 -33.40
C VAL A 704 24.86 2.73 -33.11
N GLN A 705 24.10 2.09 -34.01
CA GLN A 705 23.86 0.65 -34.07
C GLN A 705 25.13 -0.13 -34.44
N CYS A 706 25.53 -1.08 -33.59
CA CYS A 706 26.41 -2.18 -33.98
C CYS A 706 25.56 -3.44 -34.20
N VAL A 707 25.65 -3.97 -35.42
CA VAL A 707 24.96 -5.15 -35.93
C VAL A 707 25.76 -6.41 -35.56
N LEU A 708 25.14 -7.41 -34.92
CA LEU A 708 25.33 -8.88 -35.05
C LEU A 708 24.52 -9.63 -33.93
N PRO A 709 24.18 -10.93 -34.07
CA PRO A 709 22.78 -11.34 -34.11
C PRO A 709 22.18 -11.80 -32.77
N SER A 710 21.03 -11.21 -32.44
CA SER A 710 19.84 -11.82 -31.81
C SER A 710 20.03 -12.85 -30.69
N SER A 711 20.39 -12.39 -29.48
CA SER A 711 19.68 -12.70 -28.22
C SER A 711 20.23 -11.84 -27.05
N SER A 712 19.31 -11.31 -26.23
CA SER A 712 19.46 -10.77 -24.85
C SER A 712 20.46 -9.65 -24.45
N HIS A 713 21.20 -8.96 -25.33
CA HIS A 713 22.14 -7.90 -24.87
C HIS A 713 21.58 -6.48 -24.59
N ALA A 714 20.27 -6.25 -24.66
CA ALA A 714 19.70 -4.93 -24.39
C ALA A 714 19.69 -4.51 -22.90
N ALA A 715 20.18 -5.34 -21.97
CA ALA A 715 20.20 -5.05 -20.53
C ALA A 715 21.47 -4.31 -20.03
N CYS A 716 22.52 -4.15 -20.84
CA CYS A 716 23.82 -3.69 -20.32
C CYS A 716 23.92 -2.17 -20.05
N SER A 717 23.11 -1.31 -20.66
CA SER A 717 23.23 0.16 -20.48
C SER A 717 22.52 0.73 -19.25
N HIS A 718 21.60 -0.01 -18.62
CA HIS A 718 20.88 0.44 -17.42
C HIS A 718 21.55 0.06 -16.07
N GLY A 719 22.68 -0.67 -16.11
CA GLY A 719 23.33 -1.22 -14.92
C GLY A 719 24.04 -0.20 -14.00
N LEU A 720 24.45 0.98 -14.52
CA LEU A 720 25.32 1.90 -13.77
C LEU A 720 24.61 2.57 -12.58
N VAL A 721 23.37 3.05 -12.74
CA VAL A 721 22.60 3.69 -11.65
C VAL A 721 22.18 2.67 -10.59
N ASN A 722 21.86 1.43 -10.99
CA ASN A 722 21.52 0.36 -10.06
C ASN A 722 22.74 -0.20 -9.30
N SER A 723 23.93 -0.25 -9.91
CA SER A 723 25.13 -0.84 -9.28
C SER A 723 25.53 -0.18 -7.95
N HIS A 724 25.35 1.14 -7.81
CA HIS A 724 25.64 1.86 -6.58
C HIS A 724 24.64 1.55 -5.45
N LEU A 725 23.34 1.52 -5.77
CA LEU A 725 22.28 1.12 -4.84
C LEU A 725 22.48 -0.34 -4.39
N THR A 726 22.77 -1.24 -5.34
CA THR A 726 23.09 -2.65 -5.08
C THR A 726 24.31 -2.76 -4.14
N SER A 727 25.40 -2.01 -4.34
CA SER A 727 26.61 -2.14 -3.52
C SER A 727 26.41 -1.80 -2.03
N SER A 728 25.68 -0.72 -1.71
CA SER A 728 25.42 -0.32 -0.31
C SER A 728 24.49 -1.30 0.40
N PHE A 729 23.46 -1.78 -0.33
CA PHE A 729 22.56 -2.81 0.16
C PHE A 729 23.30 -4.13 0.38
N CYS A 730 24.10 -4.57 -0.58
CA CYS A 730 24.94 -5.76 -0.46
C CYS A 730 25.88 -5.68 0.74
N ARG A 731 26.47 -4.51 1.03
CA ARG A 731 27.30 -4.35 2.25
C ARG A 731 26.49 -4.59 3.53
N GLY A 732 25.29 -4.00 3.63
CA GLY A 732 24.40 -4.23 4.78
C GLY A 732 24.03 -5.69 4.93
N LEU A 733 23.46 -6.29 3.88
CA LEU A 733 23.02 -7.68 3.89
C LEU A 733 24.17 -8.67 4.13
N PHE A 734 25.31 -8.51 3.44
CA PHE A 734 26.41 -9.44 3.53
C PHE A 734 27.19 -9.32 4.84
N SER A 735 27.14 -8.17 5.51
CA SER A 735 27.74 -8.03 6.85
C SER A 735 27.20 -9.08 7.84
N VAL A 736 25.94 -9.46 7.70
CA VAL A 736 25.27 -10.47 8.53
C VAL A 736 25.80 -11.89 8.29
N LEU A 737 26.22 -12.19 7.06
CA LEU A 737 26.80 -13.50 6.73
C LEU A 737 28.11 -13.75 7.49
N SER A 738 28.81 -12.67 7.85
CA SER A 738 30.07 -12.73 8.59
C SER A 738 29.91 -12.93 10.10
N THR A 739 28.71 -12.69 10.64
CA THR A 739 28.38 -12.86 12.07
C THR A 739 27.63 -14.16 12.35
N SER A 740 26.90 -14.69 11.37
CA SER A 740 26.14 -15.93 11.50
C SER A 740 27.02 -17.18 11.69
N GLN A 741 26.74 -17.94 12.76
CA GLN A 741 27.44 -19.18 13.07
C GLN A 741 26.80 -20.43 12.44
N SER A 742 25.53 -20.34 12.04
CA SER A 742 24.77 -21.47 11.48
C SER A 742 24.68 -21.47 9.96
N LEU A 743 24.78 -20.29 9.33
CA LEU A 743 24.50 -20.17 7.90
C LEU A 743 25.63 -20.80 7.07
N THR A 744 25.27 -21.81 6.27
CA THR A 744 26.21 -22.59 5.45
C THR A 744 25.84 -22.63 3.97
N GLU A 745 24.61 -22.28 3.63
CA GLU A 745 24.09 -22.31 2.26
C GLU A 745 23.52 -20.93 1.91
N LEU A 746 23.99 -20.37 0.79
CA LEU A 746 23.54 -19.08 0.28
C LEU A 746 23.22 -19.21 -1.20
N ASP A 747 21.97 -18.94 -1.55
CA ASP A 747 21.50 -18.88 -2.93
C ASP A 747 21.09 -17.45 -3.27
N LEU A 748 21.82 -16.87 -4.21
CA LEU A 748 21.59 -15.55 -4.76
C LEU A 748 21.35 -15.63 -6.27
N SER A 749 20.96 -16.79 -6.80
CA SER A 749 20.69 -16.95 -8.22
C SER A 749 19.57 -16.01 -8.67
N ASP A 750 19.58 -15.65 -9.96
CA ASP A 750 18.59 -14.74 -10.58
C ASP A 750 18.62 -13.29 -10.05
N ASN A 751 19.74 -12.86 -9.46
CA ASN A 751 19.94 -11.50 -8.96
C ASN A 751 20.96 -10.72 -9.79
N SER A 752 20.62 -9.51 -10.24
CA SER A 752 21.57 -8.62 -10.94
C SER A 752 22.61 -8.01 -9.98
N LEU A 753 23.46 -8.84 -9.38
CA LEU A 753 24.50 -8.45 -8.43
C LEU A 753 25.62 -7.65 -9.11
N GLY A 754 26.03 -8.10 -10.29
CA GLY A 754 27.16 -7.56 -11.05
C GLY A 754 28.50 -7.67 -10.31
N ASP A 755 29.58 -7.31 -11.00
CA ASP A 755 30.95 -7.40 -10.44
C ASP A 755 31.16 -6.56 -9.17
N PRO A 756 30.60 -5.33 -9.03
CA PRO A 756 30.71 -4.57 -7.78
C PRO A 756 30.06 -5.26 -6.59
N GLY A 757 28.88 -5.86 -6.76
CA GLY A 757 28.21 -6.62 -5.70
C GLY A 757 28.97 -7.90 -5.36
N MET A 758 29.54 -8.56 -6.37
CA MET A 758 30.35 -9.76 -6.17
C MET A 758 31.63 -9.46 -5.38
N ARG A 759 32.27 -8.32 -5.60
CA ARG A 759 33.43 -7.90 -4.81
C ARG A 759 33.11 -7.78 -3.32
N VAL A 760 31.96 -7.17 -2.99
CA VAL A 760 31.49 -7.08 -1.59
C VAL A 760 31.21 -8.47 -1.01
N LEU A 761 30.61 -9.37 -1.79
CA LEU A 761 30.41 -10.76 -1.35
C LEU A 761 31.75 -11.46 -1.11
N CYS A 762 32.73 -11.29 -1.99
CA CYS A 762 34.08 -11.85 -1.84
C CYS A 762 34.81 -11.32 -0.59
N GLU A 763 34.67 -10.02 -0.26
CA GLU A 763 35.18 -9.46 1.01
C GLU A 763 34.59 -10.21 2.21
N THR A 764 33.26 -10.43 2.19
CA THR A 764 32.53 -11.15 3.24
C THR A 764 32.93 -12.63 3.32
N LEU A 765 33.07 -13.32 2.19
CA LEU A 765 33.46 -14.74 2.15
C LEU A 765 34.88 -14.96 2.68
N GLN A 766 35.77 -13.97 2.57
CA GLN A 766 37.12 -14.02 3.14
C GLN A 766 37.14 -13.71 4.64
N HIS A 767 36.05 -13.18 5.20
CA HIS A 767 35.98 -12.90 6.63
C HIS A 767 36.02 -14.20 7.46
N PRO A 768 36.84 -14.31 8.53
CA PRO A 768 36.97 -15.54 9.32
C PRO A 768 35.66 -16.06 9.92
N GLY A 769 34.74 -15.14 10.24
CA GLY A 769 33.41 -15.44 10.77
C GLY A 769 32.40 -15.98 9.74
N CYS A 770 32.65 -15.82 8.43
CA CYS A 770 31.75 -16.31 7.40
C CYS A 770 31.82 -17.85 7.28
N ASN A 771 30.67 -18.53 7.36
CA ASN A 771 30.58 -19.99 7.40
C ASN A 771 29.96 -20.64 6.15
N ILE A 772 29.74 -19.86 5.09
CA ILE A 772 29.18 -20.34 3.82
C ILE A 772 30.06 -21.45 3.23
N ARG A 773 29.40 -22.57 2.91
CA ARG A 773 29.97 -23.78 2.29
C ARG A 773 29.40 -24.03 0.90
N ARG A 774 28.17 -23.63 0.63
CA ARG A 774 27.54 -23.74 -0.69
C ARG A 774 27.03 -22.38 -1.12
N LEU A 775 27.44 -21.97 -2.30
CA LEU A 775 27.12 -20.68 -2.87
C LEU A 775 26.58 -20.85 -4.30
N TRP A 776 25.36 -20.39 -4.53
CA TRP A 776 24.76 -20.38 -5.86
C TRP A 776 24.58 -18.94 -6.36
N LEU A 777 25.16 -18.67 -7.52
CA LEU A 777 25.22 -17.36 -8.18
C LEU A 777 24.82 -17.49 -9.65
N GLY A 778 23.84 -18.34 -9.96
CA GLY A 778 23.33 -18.51 -11.32
C GLY A 778 22.72 -17.20 -11.84
N ARG A 779 22.95 -16.83 -13.11
CA ARG A 779 22.34 -15.62 -13.73
C ARG A 779 22.52 -14.35 -12.89
N CYS A 780 23.73 -14.08 -12.41
CA CYS A 780 24.02 -12.96 -11.51
C CYS A 780 24.55 -11.68 -12.19
N GLY A 781 24.62 -11.68 -13.53
CA GLY A 781 25.19 -10.57 -14.31
C GLY A 781 26.70 -10.40 -14.09
N LEU A 782 27.41 -11.48 -13.76
CA LEU A 782 28.85 -11.47 -13.51
C LEU A 782 29.64 -11.53 -14.81
N SER A 783 30.78 -10.84 -14.85
CA SER A 783 31.73 -10.86 -15.96
C SER A 783 33.07 -11.48 -15.55
N HIS A 784 34.01 -11.55 -16.49
CA HIS A 784 35.37 -12.00 -16.22
C HIS A 784 36.10 -11.22 -15.11
N GLU A 785 35.70 -9.97 -14.83
CA GLU A 785 36.35 -9.13 -13.81
C GLU A 785 36.21 -9.72 -12.39
N CYS A 786 35.04 -10.29 -12.06
CA CYS A 786 34.83 -10.85 -10.71
C CYS A 786 35.61 -12.13 -10.46
N CYS A 787 36.09 -12.83 -11.50
CA CYS A 787 36.82 -14.09 -11.35
C CYS A 787 38.14 -13.91 -10.60
N PHE A 788 38.75 -12.72 -10.63
CA PHE A 788 39.91 -12.40 -9.80
C PHE A 788 39.55 -12.41 -8.31
N ASP A 789 38.46 -11.74 -7.93
CA ASP A 789 37.98 -11.69 -6.55
C ASP A 789 37.59 -13.10 -6.04
N ILE A 790 36.91 -13.89 -6.88
CA ILE A 790 36.57 -15.29 -6.56
C ILE A 790 37.83 -16.15 -6.39
N SER A 791 38.83 -15.96 -7.25
CA SER A 791 40.11 -16.67 -7.13
C SER A 791 40.78 -16.40 -5.78
N LEU A 792 40.72 -15.16 -5.27
CA LEU A 792 41.23 -14.82 -3.94
C LEU A 792 40.46 -15.56 -2.83
N VAL A 793 39.12 -15.60 -2.92
CA VAL A 793 38.28 -16.40 -2.00
C VAL A 793 38.71 -17.86 -2.03
N LEU A 794 38.82 -18.49 -3.19
CA LEU A 794 39.20 -19.91 -3.31
C LEU A 794 40.61 -20.20 -2.78
N SER A 795 41.52 -19.22 -2.87
CA SER A 795 42.89 -19.37 -2.37
C SER A 795 43.03 -19.24 -0.85
N SER A 796 42.06 -18.63 -0.18
CA SER A 796 42.12 -18.29 1.26
C SER A 796 41.05 -18.97 2.11
N ASN A 797 39.86 -19.19 1.55
CA ASN A 797 38.70 -19.78 2.22
C ASN A 797 38.71 -21.32 2.08
N GLN A 798 38.86 -22.01 3.22
CA GLN A 798 38.86 -23.48 3.29
C GLN A 798 37.46 -24.09 3.54
N LYS A 799 36.43 -23.25 3.70
CA LYS A 799 35.06 -23.65 4.04
C LYS A 799 34.17 -23.84 2.80
N LEU A 800 34.42 -23.11 1.71
CA LEU A 800 33.61 -23.21 0.49
C LEU A 800 33.84 -24.56 -0.22
N VAL A 801 32.77 -25.33 -0.38
CA VAL A 801 32.76 -26.71 -0.92
C VAL A 801 31.96 -26.80 -2.23
N GLU A 802 30.95 -25.95 -2.42
CA GLU A 802 30.13 -25.92 -3.64
C GLU A 802 29.97 -24.48 -4.13
N LEU A 803 30.20 -24.28 -5.43
CA LEU A 803 30.07 -22.99 -6.09
C LEU A 803 29.39 -23.18 -7.44
N ASP A 804 28.32 -22.42 -7.67
CA ASP A 804 27.64 -22.34 -8.97
C ASP A 804 27.74 -20.92 -9.52
N LEU A 805 28.32 -20.80 -10.71
CA LEU A 805 28.49 -19.54 -11.44
C LEU A 805 27.78 -19.60 -12.80
N SER A 806 26.84 -20.53 -13.00
CA SER A 806 26.20 -20.77 -14.29
C SER A 806 25.49 -19.53 -14.83
N ASP A 807 25.35 -19.45 -16.16
CA ASP A 807 24.69 -18.35 -16.86
C ASP A 807 25.29 -16.96 -16.55
N ASN A 808 26.62 -16.87 -16.42
CA ASN A 808 27.35 -15.61 -16.30
C ASN A 808 28.41 -15.52 -17.42
N ALA A 809 28.58 -14.35 -18.04
CA ALA A 809 29.48 -14.16 -19.17
C ALA A 809 30.96 -14.03 -18.73
N LEU A 810 31.48 -15.09 -18.09
CA LEU A 810 32.84 -15.13 -17.54
C LEU A 810 33.91 -15.26 -18.64
N GLY A 811 33.61 -16.02 -19.70
CA GLY A 811 34.54 -16.28 -20.80
C GLY A 811 35.84 -17.00 -20.40
N ASP A 812 36.65 -17.37 -21.39
CA ASP A 812 37.88 -18.14 -21.18
C ASP A 812 38.90 -17.39 -20.29
N PHE A 813 38.94 -16.06 -20.40
CA PHE A 813 39.82 -15.23 -19.57
C PHE A 813 39.41 -15.28 -18.09
N GLY A 814 38.11 -15.22 -17.78
CA GLY A 814 37.61 -15.40 -16.42
C GLY A 814 37.96 -16.78 -15.85
N ILE A 815 37.83 -17.84 -16.64
CA ILE A 815 38.22 -19.20 -16.23
C ILE A 815 39.71 -19.30 -15.93
N ARG A 816 40.58 -18.67 -16.74
CA ARG A 816 42.01 -18.63 -16.46
C ARG A 816 42.32 -18.02 -15.10
N LEU A 817 41.64 -16.92 -14.75
CA LEU A 817 41.77 -16.28 -13.43
C LEU A 817 41.25 -17.20 -12.32
N LEU A 818 40.06 -17.77 -12.49
CA LEU A 818 39.46 -18.69 -11.52
C LEU A 818 40.36 -19.91 -11.25
N CYS A 819 41.01 -20.43 -12.28
CA CYS A 819 41.93 -21.56 -12.17
C CYS A 819 43.15 -21.27 -11.29
N VAL A 820 43.57 -20.01 -11.12
CA VAL A 820 44.65 -19.67 -10.18
C VAL A 820 44.25 -20.04 -8.75
N GLY A 821 43.04 -19.66 -8.32
CA GLY A 821 42.49 -20.00 -7.01
C GLY A 821 42.19 -21.49 -6.86
N LEU A 822 41.62 -22.13 -7.88
CA LEU A 822 41.31 -23.57 -7.84
C LEU A 822 42.54 -24.47 -7.70
N LYS A 823 43.71 -24.03 -8.19
CA LYS A 823 44.99 -24.73 -8.05
C LYS A 823 45.68 -24.50 -6.71
N HIS A 824 45.16 -23.59 -5.90
CA HIS A 824 45.78 -23.27 -4.62
C HIS A 824 45.65 -24.43 -3.63
N LEU A 825 46.68 -24.66 -2.82
CA LEU A 825 46.73 -25.78 -1.86
C LEU A 825 45.64 -25.72 -0.78
N LEU A 826 45.08 -24.53 -0.52
CA LEU A 826 44.01 -24.34 0.48
C LEU A 826 42.61 -24.45 -0.11
N CYS A 827 42.47 -24.54 -1.44
CA CYS A 827 41.16 -24.65 -2.08
C CYS A 827 40.51 -25.99 -1.69
N ASN A 828 39.29 -25.92 -1.13
CA ASN A 828 38.52 -27.09 -0.69
C ASN A 828 37.25 -27.33 -1.54
N LEU A 829 37.14 -26.65 -2.69
CA LEU A 829 35.97 -26.72 -3.55
C LEU A 829 35.83 -28.13 -4.13
N LYS A 830 34.67 -28.76 -3.94
CA LYS A 830 34.34 -30.11 -4.42
C LYS A 830 33.42 -30.11 -5.62
N LYS A 831 32.50 -29.15 -5.70
CA LYS A 831 31.56 -29.00 -6.82
C LYS A 831 31.66 -27.63 -7.44
N LEU A 832 31.78 -27.60 -8.76
CA LEU A 832 31.80 -26.36 -9.54
C LEU A 832 30.86 -26.48 -10.73
N TRP A 833 29.94 -25.53 -10.86
CA TRP A 833 29.13 -25.32 -12.06
C TRP A 833 29.56 -24.06 -12.80
N LEU A 834 29.81 -24.23 -14.08
CA LEU A 834 30.19 -23.23 -15.07
C LEU A 834 29.35 -23.44 -16.35
N VAL A 835 28.07 -23.78 -16.18
CA VAL A 835 27.16 -24.04 -17.30
C VAL A 835 26.84 -22.71 -17.97
N SER A 836 26.81 -22.64 -19.31
CA SER A 836 26.44 -21.41 -20.04
C SER A 836 27.27 -20.18 -19.61
N CYS A 837 28.60 -20.32 -19.62
CA CYS A 837 29.53 -19.29 -19.13
C CYS A 837 30.32 -18.58 -20.25
N CYS A 838 29.86 -18.69 -21.50
CA CYS A 838 30.54 -18.21 -22.71
C CYS A 838 31.94 -18.81 -22.92
N LEU A 839 32.11 -20.10 -22.60
CA LEU A 839 33.40 -20.78 -22.69
C LEU A 839 33.62 -21.43 -24.07
N THR A 840 34.88 -21.49 -24.49
CA THR A 840 35.32 -22.16 -25.72
C THR A 840 36.34 -23.26 -25.44
N SER A 841 36.81 -23.95 -26.49
CA SER A 841 37.88 -24.96 -26.38
C SER A 841 39.16 -24.43 -25.70
N ALA A 842 39.41 -23.12 -25.73
CA ALA A 842 40.61 -22.51 -25.14
C ALA A 842 40.65 -22.62 -23.61
N CYS A 843 39.50 -22.56 -22.91
CA CYS A 843 39.47 -22.69 -21.45
C CYS A 843 39.84 -24.10 -20.96
N CYS A 844 39.72 -25.11 -21.83
CA CYS A 844 39.95 -26.51 -21.46
C CYS A 844 41.40 -26.77 -21.03
N GLN A 845 42.37 -26.03 -21.56
CA GLN A 845 43.76 -26.12 -21.10
C GLN A 845 43.92 -25.66 -19.64
N ASP A 846 43.23 -24.58 -19.26
CA ASP A 846 43.25 -24.04 -17.91
C ASP A 846 42.53 -24.98 -16.93
N LEU A 847 41.33 -25.45 -17.28
CA LEU A 847 40.58 -26.43 -16.48
C LEU A 847 41.31 -27.78 -16.36
N ALA A 848 41.93 -28.26 -17.42
CA ALA A 848 42.73 -29.49 -17.39
C ALA A 848 43.91 -29.37 -16.41
N SER A 849 44.51 -28.17 -16.29
CA SER A 849 45.55 -27.91 -15.30
C SER A 849 45.05 -28.04 -13.86
N VAL A 850 43.79 -27.64 -13.60
CA VAL A 850 43.12 -27.83 -12.30
C VAL A 850 42.91 -29.31 -12.00
N LEU A 851 42.43 -30.11 -12.96
CA LEU A 851 42.20 -31.55 -12.77
C LEU A 851 43.47 -32.32 -12.37
N SER A 852 44.64 -31.84 -12.80
CA SER A 852 45.92 -32.46 -12.45
C SER A 852 46.50 -32.06 -11.09
N THR A 853 45.98 -30.99 -10.47
CA THR A 853 46.58 -30.36 -9.28
C THR A 853 45.61 -30.22 -8.11
N SER A 854 44.31 -30.08 -8.38
CA SER A 854 43.28 -29.99 -7.35
C SER A 854 43.09 -31.34 -6.66
N HIS A 855 43.20 -31.32 -5.34
CA HIS A 855 42.97 -32.49 -4.50
C HIS A 855 41.49 -32.61 -4.08
N SER A 856 40.71 -31.53 -4.16
CA SER A 856 39.35 -31.45 -3.65
C SER A 856 38.25 -31.58 -4.71
N LEU A 857 38.51 -31.12 -5.95
CA LEU A 857 37.46 -31.01 -6.98
C LEU A 857 37.04 -32.39 -7.47
N THR A 858 35.79 -32.76 -7.22
CA THR A 858 35.22 -34.07 -7.56
C THR A 858 34.07 -33.97 -8.55
N ARG A 859 33.46 -32.79 -8.73
CA ARG A 859 32.33 -32.59 -9.64
C ARG A 859 32.53 -31.30 -10.43
N LEU A 860 32.53 -31.41 -11.75
CA LEU A 860 32.69 -30.30 -12.67
C LEU A 860 31.59 -30.35 -13.73
N TYR A 861 30.84 -29.27 -13.84
CA TYR A 861 29.78 -29.11 -14.83
C TYR A 861 30.10 -27.89 -15.70
N VAL A 862 30.39 -28.12 -16.97
CA VAL A 862 30.84 -27.10 -17.93
C VAL A 862 29.99 -27.14 -19.21
N GLY A 863 28.77 -27.68 -19.11
CA GLY A 863 27.85 -27.81 -20.23
C GLY A 863 27.37 -26.46 -20.79
N GLU A 864 26.65 -26.49 -21.90
CA GLU A 864 26.14 -25.31 -22.61
C GLU A 864 27.23 -24.30 -22.97
N ASN A 865 28.41 -24.81 -23.31
CA ASN A 865 29.56 -24.03 -23.76
C ASN A 865 30.13 -24.63 -25.05
N ALA A 866 30.75 -23.81 -25.90
CA ALA A 866 31.31 -24.27 -27.18
C ALA A 866 32.70 -24.91 -27.01
N LEU A 867 32.81 -25.94 -26.15
CA LEU A 867 34.08 -26.61 -25.83
C LEU A 867 34.61 -27.43 -27.01
N GLY A 868 33.72 -28.11 -27.74
CA GLY A 868 34.05 -28.93 -28.90
C GLY A 868 34.91 -30.16 -28.58
N ASP A 869 35.08 -31.01 -29.59
CA ASP A 869 35.83 -32.28 -29.45
C ASP A 869 37.29 -32.06 -29.03
N SER A 870 37.93 -31.02 -29.56
CA SER A 870 39.34 -30.68 -29.27
C SER A 870 39.53 -30.21 -27.83
N GLY A 871 38.62 -29.36 -27.32
CA GLY A 871 38.65 -28.91 -25.94
C GLY A 871 38.42 -30.06 -24.96
N VAL A 872 37.42 -30.91 -25.21
CA VAL A 872 37.16 -32.07 -24.35
C VAL A 872 38.28 -33.10 -24.41
N ALA A 873 38.94 -33.30 -25.57
CA ALA A 873 40.12 -34.14 -25.65
C ALA A 873 41.23 -33.69 -24.69
N ILE A 874 41.45 -32.37 -24.53
CA ILE A 874 42.42 -31.82 -23.56
C ILE A 874 42.02 -32.15 -22.12
N LEU A 875 40.74 -32.01 -21.77
CA LEU A 875 40.24 -32.40 -20.43
C LEU A 875 40.44 -33.90 -20.19
N CYS A 876 40.11 -34.73 -21.18
CA CYS A 876 40.28 -36.17 -21.13
C CYS A 876 41.74 -36.58 -20.90
N GLU A 877 42.69 -35.96 -21.60
CA GLU A 877 44.12 -36.25 -21.42
C GLU A 877 44.58 -36.13 -19.96
N LYS A 878 44.07 -35.14 -19.23
CA LYS A 878 44.38 -34.97 -17.80
C LYS A 878 43.49 -35.81 -16.90
N ALA A 879 42.25 -36.07 -17.28
CA ALA A 879 41.35 -36.93 -16.51
C ALA A 879 41.85 -38.39 -16.44
N LYS A 880 42.64 -38.88 -17.40
CA LYS A 880 43.28 -40.20 -17.34
C LYS A 880 44.35 -40.34 -16.25
N ASN A 881 44.84 -39.22 -15.69
CA ASN A 881 45.87 -39.28 -14.67
C ASN A 881 45.33 -40.02 -13.42
N PRO A 882 46.06 -41.01 -12.88
CA PRO A 882 45.66 -41.70 -11.65
C PRO A 882 45.38 -40.79 -10.44
N GLN A 883 45.95 -39.58 -10.44
CA GLN A 883 45.72 -38.58 -9.39
C GLN A 883 44.46 -37.73 -9.59
N CYS A 884 43.74 -37.87 -10.71
CA CYS A 884 42.52 -37.12 -10.98
C CYS A 884 41.36 -37.66 -10.12
N ASN A 885 40.86 -36.82 -9.21
CA ASN A 885 39.78 -37.17 -8.27
C ASN A 885 38.36 -36.94 -8.83
N LEU A 886 38.23 -36.61 -10.12
CA LEU A 886 36.94 -36.26 -10.71
C LEU A 886 35.99 -37.47 -10.74
N GLN A 887 34.83 -37.30 -10.11
CA GLN A 887 33.77 -38.32 -9.99
C GLN A 887 32.59 -38.05 -10.91
N LYS A 888 32.25 -36.77 -11.14
CA LYS A 888 31.14 -36.36 -12.01
C LYS A 888 31.61 -35.31 -13.00
N LEU A 889 31.34 -35.55 -14.28
CA LEU A 889 31.64 -34.62 -15.37
C LEU A 889 30.38 -34.32 -16.18
N GLY A 890 29.99 -33.05 -16.22
CA GLY A 890 28.88 -32.57 -17.04
C GLY A 890 29.36 -31.82 -18.28
N LEU A 891 29.01 -32.35 -19.45
CA LEU A 891 29.32 -31.82 -20.78
C LEU A 891 28.04 -31.74 -21.64
N VAL A 892 26.91 -31.44 -21.01
CA VAL A 892 25.61 -31.27 -21.69
C VAL A 892 25.78 -30.18 -22.76
N ASN A 893 25.27 -30.39 -23.98
CA ASN A 893 25.29 -29.43 -25.09
C ASN A 893 26.63 -28.69 -25.23
N SER A 894 27.72 -29.43 -25.38
CA SER A 894 29.09 -28.91 -25.39
C SER A 894 29.75 -28.90 -26.78
N GLY A 895 28.95 -29.08 -27.84
CA GLY A 895 29.41 -29.14 -29.22
C GLY A 895 30.19 -30.42 -29.56
N LEU A 896 29.86 -31.55 -28.90
CA LEU A 896 30.58 -32.80 -29.07
C LEU A 896 30.02 -33.67 -30.19
N THR A 897 30.90 -34.40 -30.87
CA THR A 897 30.57 -35.34 -31.93
C THR A 897 31.15 -36.72 -31.64
N SER A 898 30.95 -37.69 -32.55
CA SER A 898 31.59 -39.01 -32.46
C SER A 898 33.12 -38.98 -32.27
N VAL A 899 33.79 -37.88 -32.63
CA VAL A 899 35.26 -37.74 -32.53
C VAL A 899 35.72 -37.72 -31.07
N CYS A 900 35.02 -37.04 -30.16
CA CYS A 900 35.43 -37.00 -28.75
C CYS A 900 35.26 -38.34 -28.02
N CYS A 901 34.41 -39.23 -28.54
CA CYS A 901 34.06 -40.49 -27.87
C CYS A 901 35.28 -41.40 -27.66
N SER A 902 36.29 -41.35 -28.55
CA SER A 902 37.54 -42.10 -28.34
C SER A 902 38.30 -41.59 -27.10
N ALA A 903 38.37 -40.27 -26.90
CA ALA A 903 39.00 -39.68 -25.73
C ALA A 903 38.23 -40.00 -24.44
N LEU A 904 36.89 -39.91 -24.48
CA LEU A 904 36.04 -40.27 -23.34
C LEU A 904 36.13 -41.77 -23.02
N SER A 905 36.13 -42.64 -24.02
CA SER A 905 36.32 -44.09 -23.88
C SER A 905 37.67 -44.43 -23.22
N SER A 906 38.73 -43.70 -23.57
CA SER A 906 40.03 -43.82 -22.92
C SER A 906 40.00 -43.38 -21.45
N VAL A 907 39.23 -42.34 -21.10
CA VAL A 907 39.03 -41.94 -19.69
C VAL A 907 38.27 -43.02 -18.93
N LEU A 908 37.18 -43.56 -19.51
CA LEU A 908 36.35 -44.58 -18.87
C LEU A 908 37.09 -45.89 -18.59
N SER A 909 38.05 -46.26 -19.45
CA SER A 909 38.88 -47.45 -19.26
C SER A 909 40.04 -47.27 -18.27
N THR A 910 40.42 -46.02 -17.93
CA THR A 910 41.61 -45.73 -17.10
C THR A 910 41.31 -45.04 -15.77
N ASN A 911 40.40 -44.07 -15.74
CA ASN A 911 40.06 -43.30 -14.56
C ASN A 911 39.23 -44.13 -13.57
N GLN A 912 39.75 -44.28 -12.34
CA GLN A 912 39.15 -45.12 -11.30
C GLN A 912 38.09 -44.41 -10.44
N ASN A 913 37.88 -43.11 -10.66
CA ASN A 913 37.01 -42.25 -9.84
C ASN A 913 35.72 -41.82 -10.55
N LEU A 914 35.72 -41.76 -11.90
CA LEU A 914 34.61 -41.23 -12.69
C LEU A 914 33.41 -42.19 -12.64
N THR A 915 32.32 -41.74 -12.01
CA THR A 915 31.08 -42.52 -11.81
C THR A 915 29.89 -41.94 -12.56
N HIS A 916 29.92 -40.65 -12.92
CA HIS A 916 28.82 -39.99 -13.62
C HIS A 916 29.33 -39.18 -14.80
N LEU A 917 28.71 -39.37 -15.96
CA LEU A 917 29.02 -38.66 -17.19
C LEU A 917 27.72 -38.20 -17.85
N TYR A 918 27.59 -36.89 -18.03
CA TYR A 918 26.40 -36.26 -18.62
C TYR A 918 26.75 -35.69 -19.99
N LEU A 919 26.19 -36.26 -21.06
CA LEU A 919 26.49 -35.93 -22.45
C LEU A 919 25.26 -35.50 -23.24
N ARG A 920 24.13 -35.25 -22.57
CA ARG A 920 22.87 -34.87 -23.22
C ARG A 920 23.04 -33.72 -24.22
N GLY A 921 22.33 -33.74 -25.33
CA GLY A 921 22.34 -32.65 -26.31
C GLY A 921 23.60 -32.54 -27.17
N ASN A 922 24.39 -33.62 -27.32
CA ASN A 922 25.57 -33.64 -28.20
C ASN A 922 25.39 -34.62 -29.36
N THR A 923 25.78 -34.26 -30.58
CA THR A 923 25.60 -35.09 -31.79
C THR A 923 26.62 -36.23 -31.88
N LEU A 924 26.63 -37.13 -30.90
CA LEU A 924 27.59 -38.25 -30.83
C LEU A 924 27.32 -39.30 -31.91
N GLY A 925 26.04 -39.59 -32.17
CA GLY A 925 25.59 -40.60 -33.12
C GLY A 925 26.01 -42.03 -32.76
N ASP A 926 25.51 -43.00 -33.52
CA ASP A 926 25.71 -44.43 -33.24
C ASP A 926 27.19 -44.83 -33.26
N LYS A 927 27.99 -44.22 -34.16
CA LYS A 927 29.44 -44.39 -34.20
C LYS A 927 30.11 -43.95 -32.90
N GLY A 928 29.66 -42.84 -32.32
CA GLY A 928 30.15 -42.35 -31.04
C GLY A 928 29.79 -43.30 -29.89
N ILE A 929 28.58 -43.85 -29.89
CA ILE A 929 28.14 -44.85 -28.90
C ILE A 929 28.98 -46.11 -28.97
N LYS A 930 29.25 -46.63 -30.16
CA LYS A 930 30.14 -47.78 -30.33
C LYS A 930 31.51 -47.56 -29.69
N LEU A 931 32.12 -46.39 -29.92
CA LEU A 931 33.39 -46.02 -29.31
C LEU A 931 33.31 -45.88 -27.78
N LEU A 932 32.23 -45.29 -27.24
CA LEU A 932 32.01 -45.21 -25.80
C LEU A 932 31.85 -46.59 -25.17
N CYS A 933 31.14 -47.51 -25.83
CA CYS A 933 30.95 -48.88 -25.37
C CYS A 933 32.28 -49.62 -25.19
N GLU A 934 33.29 -49.39 -26.04
CA GLU A 934 34.63 -49.99 -25.87
C GLU A 934 35.24 -49.68 -24.50
N GLY A 935 35.10 -48.43 -24.03
CA GLY A 935 35.60 -48.00 -22.73
C GLY A 935 34.71 -48.44 -21.57
N LEU A 936 33.38 -48.44 -21.78
CA LEU A 936 32.41 -48.87 -20.77
C LEU A 936 32.44 -50.39 -20.50
N LEU A 937 32.84 -51.18 -21.50
CA LEU A 937 33.05 -52.63 -21.41
C LEU A 937 34.40 -53.00 -20.77
N HIS A 938 35.28 -52.02 -20.55
CA HIS A 938 36.57 -52.29 -19.92
C HIS A 938 36.37 -52.76 -18.46
N PRO A 939 37.07 -53.81 -17.99
CA PRO A 939 36.88 -54.37 -16.64
C PRO A 939 37.10 -53.35 -15.50
N ASP A 940 37.94 -52.35 -15.73
CA ASP A 940 38.25 -51.32 -14.75
C ASP A 940 37.26 -50.15 -14.74
N CYS A 941 36.34 -50.07 -15.70
CA CYS A 941 35.36 -48.99 -15.77
C CYS A 941 34.50 -48.93 -14.50
N LYS A 942 34.35 -47.72 -13.93
CA LYS A 942 33.56 -47.46 -12.71
C LYS A 942 32.29 -46.64 -12.96
N LEU A 943 31.97 -46.35 -14.22
CA LEU A 943 30.83 -45.48 -14.54
C LEU A 943 29.51 -46.13 -14.13
N GLN A 944 28.71 -45.40 -13.36
CA GLN A 944 27.40 -45.83 -12.85
C GLN A 944 26.24 -45.11 -13.55
N VAL A 945 26.43 -43.85 -13.92
CA VAL A 945 25.41 -43.02 -14.55
C VAL A 945 25.93 -42.47 -15.87
N LEU A 946 25.18 -42.71 -16.94
CA LEU A 946 25.41 -42.18 -18.27
C LEU A 946 24.12 -41.57 -18.81
N GLU A 947 24.15 -40.29 -19.16
CA GLU A 947 23.01 -39.60 -19.77
C GLU A 947 23.36 -39.16 -21.20
N LEU A 948 22.58 -39.66 -22.16
CA LEU A 948 22.75 -39.57 -23.61
C LEU A 948 21.45 -39.11 -24.29
N ASP A 949 20.59 -38.41 -23.57
CA ASP A 949 19.36 -37.85 -24.12
C ASP A 949 19.69 -36.84 -25.24
N ASN A 950 18.89 -36.84 -26.31
CA ASN A 950 19.11 -35.97 -27.48
C ASN A 950 20.56 -36.03 -28.00
N CYS A 951 21.05 -37.23 -28.32
CA CYS A 951 22.42 -37.45 -28.80
C CYS A 951 22.51 -37.89 -30.28
N ASN A 952 21.42 -37.72 -31.03
CA ASN A 952 21.27 -38.15 -32.42
C ASN A 952 21.49 -39.67 -32.61
N LEU A 953 20.94 -40.46 -31.69
CA LEU A 953 21.04 -41.91 -31.69
C LEU A 953 19.89 -42.55 -32.47
N THR A 954 20.19 -43.62 -33.18
CA THR A 954 19.19 -44.40 -33.93
C THR A 954 19.11 -45.84 -33.44
N SER A 955 18.18 -46.62 -34.00
CA SER A 955 18.08 -48.06 -33.74
C SER A 955 19.40 -48.85 -33.93
N HIS A 956 20.35 -48.34 -34.71
CA HIS A 956 21.65 -49.00 -34.91
C HIS A 956 22.51 -49.06 -33.65
N CYS A 957 22.48 -48.06 -32.77
CA CYS A 957 23.27 -48.10 -31.54
C CYS A 957 22.71 -49.09 -30.50
N CYS A 958 21.45 -49.51 -30.64
CA CYS A 958 20.80 -50.38 -29.68
C CYS A 958 21.53 -51.72 -29.54
N TRP A 959 22.18 -52.23 -30.61
CA TRP A 959 22.98 -53.45 -30.53
C TRP A 959 24.20 -53.29 -29.61
N ASP A 960 24.94 -52.19 -29.78
CA ASP A 960 26.12 -51.88 -28.97
C ASP A 960 25.73 -51.62 -27.50
N LEU A 961 24.63 -50.88 -27.28
CA LEU A 961 24.08 -50.64 -25.95
C LEU A 961 23.53 -51.93 -25.30
N SER A 962 22.89 -52.80 -26.06
CA SER A 962 22.41 -54.10 -25.56
C SER A 962 23.57 -54.98 -25.10
N THR A 963 24.63 -55.04 -25.90
CA THR A 963 25.87 -55.75 -25.55
C THR A 963 26.50 -55.17 -24.28
N LEU A 964 26.52 -53.85 -24.16
CA LEU A 964 26.95 -53.14 -22.96
C LEU A 964 26.10 -53.52 -21.74
N LEU A 965 24.77 -53.51 -21.85
CA LEU A 965 23.86 -53.79 -20.74
C LEU A 965 23.97 -55.24 -20.23
N THR A 966 24.21 -56.21 -21.12
CA THR A 966 24.45 -57.60 -20.74
C THR A 966 25.76 -57.81 -19.99
N SER A 967 26.78 -56.99 -20.28
CA SER A 967 28.17 -57.25 -19.85
C SER A 967 28.68 -56.27 -18.77
N SER A 968 28.15 -55.05 -18.72
CA SER A 968 28.61 -53.99 -17.83
C SER A 968 28.39 -54.37 -16.36
N GLN A 969 29.46 -54.28 -15.58
CA GLN A 969 29.42 -54.57 -14.13
C GLN A 969 29.15 -53.30 -13.29
N SER A 970 29.32 -52.11 -13.88
CA SER A 970 29.28 -50.83 -13.15
C SER A 970 28.04 -49.98 -13.42
N LEU A 971 27.48 -50.03 -14.64
CA LEU A 971 26.40 -49.13 -15.05
C LEU A 971 25.10 -49.44 -14.29
N ARG A 972 24.43 -48.41 -13.78
CA ARG A 972 23.19 -48.51 -12.99
C ARG A 972 22.07 -47.62 -13.54
N LYS A 973 22.41 -46.48 -14.14
CA LYS A 973 21.45 -45.58 -14.80
C LYS A 973 21.93 -45.23 -16.21
N LEU A 974 21.03 -45.40 -17.17
CA LEU A 974 21.21 -45.00 -18.56
C LEU A 974 20.00 -44.16 -18.98
N SER A 975 20.24 -42.97 -19.53
CA SER A 975 19.20 -42.11 -20.08
C SER A 975 19.43 -41.91 -21.58
N LEU A 976 18.40 -42.14 -22.39
CA LEU A 976 18.43 -42.15 -23.86
C LEU A 976 17.22 -41.40 -24.44
N GLY A 977 16.51 -40.60 -23.64
CA GLY A 977 15.31 -39.89 -24.07
C GLY A 977 15.57 -38.96 -25.26
N ASN A 978 14.50 -38.61 -25.99
CA ASN A 978 14.58 -37.74 -27.16
C ASN A 978 15.63 -38.20 -28.21
N ASN A 979 15.66 -39.51 -28.51
CA ASN A 979 16.43 -40.10 -29.61
C ASN A 979 15.49 -40.93 -30.50
N ASP A 980 15.96 -41.44 -31.65
CA ASP A 980 15.16 -42.23 -32.59
C ASP A 980 15.55 -43.72 -32.60
N LEU A 981 15.43 -44.37 -31.44
CA LEU A 981 15.87 -45.76 -31.27
C LEU A 981 14.97 -46.79 -31.98
N GLY A 982 13.77 -46.39 -32.38
CA GLY A 982 12.74 -47.23 -32.98
C GLY A 982 12.20 -48.33 -32.05
N ASP A 983 11.01 -48.82 -32.36
CA ASP A 983 10.35 -49.89 -31.59
C ASP A 983 11.21 -51.16 -31.47
N LEU A 984 11.84 -51.58 -32.59
CA LEU A 984 12.71 -52.77 -32.61
C LEU A 984 13.94 -52.63 -31.70
N GLY A 985 14.54 -51.43 -31.66
CA GLY A 985 15.68 -51.16 -30.80
C GLY A 985 15.32 -51.24 -29.32
N VAL A 986 14.15 -50.71 -28.96
CA VAL A 986 13.66 -50.76 -27.57
C VAL A 986 13.20 -52.16 -27.17
N MET A 987 12.55 -52.92 -28.07
CA MET A 987 12.23 -54.32 -27.82
C MET A 987 13.47 -55.17 -27.52
N MET A 988 14.60 -54.86 -28.17
CA MET A 988 15.87 -55.51 -27.86
C MET A 988 16.37 -55.18 -26.45
N PHE A 989 16.19 -53.93 -25.99
CA PHE A 989 16.45 -53.59 -24.58
C PHE A 989 15.55 -54.35 -23.63
N CYS A 990 14.26 -54.50 -23.92
CA CYS A 990 13.35 -55.28 -23.07
C CYS A 990 13.86 -56.72 -22.87
N GLU A 991 14.33 -57.37 -23.93
CA GLU A 991 14.87 -58.73 -23.86
C GLU A 991 16.15 -58.80 -23.02
N VAL A 992 17.08 -57.86 -23.23
CA VAL A 992 18.33 -57.81 -22.45
C VAL A 992 18.08 -57.48 -20.98
N LEU A 993 17.16 -56.56 -20.70
CA LEU A 993 16.85 -56.13 -19.35
C LEU A 993 16.19 -57.23 -18.53
N LYS A 994 15.47 -58.19 -19.14
CA LYS A 994 14.93 -59.38 -18.43
C LYS A 994 16.02 -60.30 -17.90
N GLN A 995 17.20 -60.31 -18.51
CA GLN A 995 18.27 -61.22 -18.11
C GLN A 995 18.79 -60.89 -16.70
N GLN A 996 19.11 -61.91 -15.90
CA GLN A 996 19.65 -61.71 -14.54
C GLN A 996 21.05 -61.08 -14.53
N SER A 997 21.79 -61.16 -15.65
CA SER A 997 23.11 -60.55 -15.80
C SER A 997 23.08 -59.02 -15.90
N CYS A 998 21.96 -58.43 -16.36
CA CYS A 998 21.84 -56.99 -16.50
C CYS A 998 21.66 -56.33 -15.13
N LEU A 999 22.59 -55.44 -14.77
CA LEU A 999 22.62 -54.74 -13.49
C LEU A 999 22.00 -53.33 -13.52
N LEU A 1000 21.42 -52.94 -14.66
CA LEU A 1000 20.80 -51.62 -14.81
C LEU A 1000 19.58 -51.52 -13.88
N GLN A 1001 19.46 -50.38 -13.20
CA GLN A 1001 18.38 -50.08 -12.25
C GLN A 1001 17.44 -48.98 -12.76
N ASN A 1002 17.94 -48.12 -13.66
CA ASN A 1002 17.18 -47.01 -14.22
C ASN A 1002 17.43 -46.88 -15.72
N LEU A 1003 16.36 -46.90 -16.51
CA LEU A 1003 16.37 -46.61 -17.94
C LEU A 1003 15.42 -45.45 -18.25
N GLY A 1004 15.97 -44.34 -18.78
CA GLY A 1004 15.19 -43.21 -19.29
C GLY A 1004 15.02 -43.27 -20.80
N LEU A 1005 13.78 -43.22 -21.27
CA LEU A 1005 13.31 -43.22 -22.67
C LEU A 1005 12.23 -42.14 -22.89
N SER A 1006 12.21 -41.09 -22.07
CA SER A 1006 11.24 -40.00 -22.17
C SER A 1006 11.30 -39.28 -23.51
N GLU A 1007 10.21 -38.60 -23.90
CA GLU A 1007 10.12 -37.82 -25.14
C GLU A 1007 10.37 -38.66 -26.42
N MET A 1008 9.98 -39.93 -26.40
CA MET A 1008 10.06 -40.84 -27.55
C MET A 1008 8.67 -41.40 -27.89
N TYR A 1009 8.44 -41.71 -29.16
CA TYR A 1009 7.17 -42.26 -29.63
C TYR A 1009 7.32 -43.76 -29.89
N PHE A 1010 6.50 -44.55 -29.19
CA PHE A 1010 6.45 -46.00 -29.31
C PHE A 1010 5.07 -46.46 -29.72
N ASN A 1011 5.02 -47.55 -30.50
CA ASN A 1011 3.77 -48.23 -30.81
C ASN A 1011 3.19 -48.92 -29.56
N TYR A 1012 1.98 -49.47 -29.69
CA TYR A 1012 1.27 -50.10 -28.59
C TYR A 1012 2.02 -51.33 -28.06
N GLU A 1013 2.57 -52.14 -28.96
CA GLU A 1013 3.29 -53.37 -28.62
C GLU A 1013 4.54 -53.09 -27.78
N THR A 1014 5.34 -52.10 -28.16
CA THR A 1014 6.54 -51.68 -27.43
C THR A 1014 6.18 -51.11 -26.06
N LYS A 1015 5.13 -50.29 -25.95
CA LYS A 1015 4.65 -49.79 -24.66
C LYS A 1015 4.21 -50.92 -23.74
N SER A 1016 3.41 -51.85 -24.25
CA SER A 1016 2.98 -53.03 -23.49
C SER A 1016 4.17 -53.89 -23.05
N ALA A 1017 5.21 -54.03 -23.89
CA ALA A 1017 6.43 -54.73 -23.52
C ALA A 1017 7.23 -54.02 -22.41
N LEU A 1018 7.29 -52.68 -22.43
CA LEU A 1018 7.92 -51.88 -21.37
C LEU A 1018 7.14 -51.97 -20.05
N GLU A 1019 5.81 -51.89 -20.09
CA GLU A 1019 4.94 -52.09 -18.92
C GLU A 1019 5.13 -53.50 -18.33
N THR A 1020 5.10 -54.52 -19.18
CA THR A 1020 5.36 -55.91 -18.78
C THR A 1020 6.75 -56.07 -18.16
N LEU A 1021 7.77 -55.42 -18.72
CA LEU A 1021 9.12 -55.43 -18.16
C LEU A 1021 9.16 -54.84 -16.74
N GLN A 1022 8.44 -53.74 -16.48
CA GLN A 1022 8.36 -53.15 -15.14
C GLN A 1022 7.63 -54.05 -14.14
N GLU A 1023 6.61 -54.79 -14.58
CA GLU A 1023 5.92 -55.78 -13.75
C GLU A 1023 6.82 -57.00 -13.44
N GLU A 1024 7.56 -57.49 -14.44
CA GLU A 1024 8.46 -58.64 -14.29
C GLU A 1024 9.74 -58.30 -13.50
N LYS A 1025 10.21 -57.05 -13.57
CA LYS A 1025 11.38 -56.52 -12.86
C LYS A 1025 11.05 -55.24 -12.09
N PRO A 1026 10.40 -55.35 -10.91
CA PRO A 1026 9.98 -54.19 -10.12
C PRO A 1026 11.16 -53.35 -9.58
N GLU A 1027 12.36 -53.92 -9.47
CA GLU A 1027 13.58 -53.19 -9.09
C GLU A 1027 14.15 -52.30 -10.21
N LEU A 1028 13.74 -52.52 -11.47
CA LEU A 1028 14.13 -51.71 -12.63
C LEU A 1028 13.10 -50.60 -12.85
N THR A 1029 13.53 -49.36 -12.70
CA THR A 1029 12.71 -48.19 -13.05
C THR A 1029 12.91 -47.84 -14.52
N VAL A 1030 11.82 -47.90 -15.30
CA VAL A 1030 11.80 -47.47 -16.70
C VAL A 1030 10.89 -46.25 -16.83
N VAL A 1031 11.40 -45.16 -17.38
CA VAL A 1031 10.63 -43.93 -17.60
C VAL A 1031 10.53 -43.69 -19.10
N PHE A 1032 9.35 -43.87 -19.69
CA PHE A 1032 9.14 -43.75 -21.14
C PHE A 1032 7.90 -42.91 -21.53
N GLU A 1033 7.09 -42.51 -20.55
CA GLU A 1033 5.99 -41.57 -20.79
C GLU A 1033 6.50 -40.11 -20.80
N PRO A 1034 5.87 -39.23 -21.59
CA PRO A 1034 6.12 -37.80 -21.47
C PRO A 1034 5.68 -37.32 -20.07
N SER A 1035 6.57 -36.61 -19.37
CA SER A 1035 6.16 -35.82 -18.20
C SER A 1035 5.21 -34.72 -18.71
N TRP A 1036 3.98 -34.72 -18.22
CA TRP A 1036 3.00 -33.66 -18.50
C TRP A 1036 3.38 -32.35 -17.80
#